data_AF-A0A524NY19-F1
#
_entry.id   AF-A0A524NY19-F1
#
_cell.length_a   1.000
_cell.length_b   1.000
_cell.length_c   1.000
_cell.angle_alpha   90.00
_cell.angle_beta   90.00
_cell.angle_gamma   90.00
#
_symmetry.space_group_name_H-M   'P 1'
#
loop_
_entity.id
_entity.type
_entity.pdbx_description
1 polymer ?
#
loop_
_entity_poly.entity_id
_entity_poly.type
_entity_poly.pdbx_seq_one_letter_code
_entity_poly.pdbx_strand_id
1 'polypeptide(L)'
;MSRMIMKSVILLALAASCYLPAAGQDSNTGWQTPPEEIMKVLHAPQLPWIWTSPTGEYLFLAEPPDYPPLAEMGAPMHKLAGMRVNPANNGYHGDHGGTSPYVIRIEDGARTALDLPAGAEVLEVSWNVDGQRFALAVGYPDRIELWTGSVDGKIRKIENILLNPLLGRPVTWLPDQERLLVYRVPERGPAPTAPVIPAGPEIREGAGATARSTYEARNLLETAYDDDLFSYYTSSELVIVEPGTGKMKVLGGPAPYFTAEFSPDGKYVLIERLVGPWSHEVARRRFASEAEVWNEQGEKVANIYSYPLADAVPVHGEIEGPRSISWRPTAPHTLYWVEALDGGDPMAEVPHRDRLMRLDAPFMGKSEEVFRAEHRILPWMNAWAEEGGVLMLTENERMRRWSYTWLLDVDKGTSRLWFDMDESDRYNDPGSPLSKQLPNGHWVMRQLKNEVYFRGSGATDQGDRPFLDLRNLESDKSTRLFRCDPDRYESFVAFAGDGDKFILRSESPVDVPNYYLTTPGKKIKAAEGEATRQLKRVPITHFEDPTPELRQIEKQIVRYEREDGVPLSFQLLLPPGYQEGTALPTVIYAYPLEYASASTAGQVSGSSRRFMRLNGASHLYFLLQGYAVLDQTAMPMVGDPETTYNTFVPQLVADAEAAVAKAVEMGVTDPERIGVIGHSHGGLMVANLLAHTDLFKAGIARSGSYNKTTQPFGFQSERRSLFEAREVYIQVSPTFFANQVNEPVLIIHGNDDSNPGTLTFQSEVFYEAVRGSGGTARLVLLPFEDHGYRSMESIEHVLWEQLRWFDTYVKEQEP
;
A
#
# COMPACT_ATOMS: atom_id res chain seq x y z
N MET A 1 2.32 -43.48 96.96
CA MET A 1 3.62 -43.46 96.26
C MET A 1 3.56 -42.34 95.21
N SER A 2 4.55 -41.43 95.23
CA SER A 2 4.95 -40.36 94.27
C SER A 2 4.23 -40.28 92.92
N ARG A 3 3.95 -39.15 92.26
CA ARG A 3 4.29 -37.70 92.33
C ARG A 3 3.33 -37.01 91.31
N MET A 4 2.60 -35.94 91.66
CA MET A 4 2.86 -34.50 91.39
C MET A 4 2.66 -33.97 89.94
N ILE A 5 1.86 -32.89 89.87
CA ILE A 5 1.97 -31.67 89.01
C ILE A 5 1.24 -31.58 87.65
N MET A 6 0.12 -30.82 87.68
CA MET A 6 -0.10 -29.48 87.07
C MET A 6 -0.38 -29.29 85.56
N LYS A 7 -1.43 -28.48 85.36
CA LYS A 7 -1.98 -27.74 84.20
C LYS A 7 -0.96 -27.21 83.17
N SER A 8 -1.37 -27.14 81.90
CA SER A 8 -1.31 -25.92 81.07
C SER A 8 -2.18 -26.00 79.81
N VAL A 9 -2.89 -24.89 79.57
CA VAL A 9 -3.76 -24.51 78.46
C VAL A 9 -2.91 -23.88 77.36
N ILE A 10 -3.17 -24.16 76.07
CA ILE A 10 -2.74 -23.28 74.96
C ILE A 10 -3.89 -23.13 73.95
N LEU A 11 -4.20 -21.86 73.68
CA LEU A 11 -5.19 -21.29 72.76
C LEU A 11 -5.08 -21.85 71.32
N LEU A 12 -6.22 -22.16 70.71
CA LEU A 12 -6.40 -22.12 69.26
C LEU A 12 -6.55 -20.65 68.83
N ALA A 13 -5.63 -20.14 68.01
CA ALA A 13 -5.85 -18.93 67.23
C ALA A 13 -6.42 -19.33 65.86
N LEU A 14 -7.65 -18.89 65.57
CA LEU A 14 -8.21 -18.89 64.22
C LEU A 14 -7.38 -17.90 63.37
N ALA A 15 -6.65 -18.40 62.38
CA ALA A 15 -6.27 -17.63 61.22
C ALA A 15 -7.30 -17.93 60.13
N ALA A 16 -8.20 -16.98 59.89
CA ALA A 16 -9.07 -16.98 58.72
C ALA A 16 -8.19 -16.71 57.50
N SER A 17 -7.85 -17.76 56.77
CA SER A 17 -7.31 -17.65 55.42
C SER A 17 -8.43 -17.18 54.51
N CYS A 18 -8.44 -15.87 54.18
CA CYS A 18 -9.17 -15.36 53.04
C CYS A 18 -8.61 -16.04 51.79
N TYR A 19 -9.35 -17.03 51.28
CA TYR A 19 -9.17 -17.51 49.91
C TYR A 19 -9.56 -16.37 48.98
N LEU A 20 -8.58 -15.66 48.44
CA LEU A 20 -8.75 -14.92 47.19
C LEU A 20 -9.12 -15.94 46.11
N PRO A 21 -10.19 -15.73 45.32
CA PRO A 21 -10.45 -16.59 44.19
C PRO A 21 -9.28 -16.44 43.21
N ALA A 22 -8.66 -17.56 42.85
CA ALA A 22 -7.73 -17.59 41.72
C ALA A 22 -8.46 -16.99 40.52
N ALA A 23 -7.88 -15.96 39.91
CA ALA A 23 -8.34 -15.44 38.64
C ALA A 23 -8.46 -16.62 37.66
N GLY A 24 -9.69 -16.92 37.24
CA GLY A 24 -9.95 -17.98 36.30
C GLY A 24 -9.14 -17.71 35.04
N GLN A 25 -8.42 -18.73 34.55
CA GLN A 25 -8.08 -18.75 33.13
C GLN A 25 -9.37 -18.53 32.36
N ASP A 26 -9.44 -17.49 31.56
CA ASP A 26 -10.53 -17.31 30.61
C ASP A 26 -10.63 -18.58 29.77
N SER A 27 -11.70 -19.35 29.99
CA SER A 27 -11.98 -20.61 29.31
C SER A 27 -12.43 -20.42 27.86
N ASN A 28 -12.43 -19.19 27.34
CA ASN A 28 -12.78 -18.88 25.97
C ASN A 28 -11.56 -19.03 25.07
N THR A 29 -11.29 -20.26 24.63
CA THR A 29 -10.19 -20.61 23.72
C THR A 29 -10.60 -20.64 22.24
N GLY A 30 -11.84 -20.26 21.90
CA GLY A 30 -12.33 -20.17 20.53
C GLY A 30 -12.28 -18.76 19.95
N TRP A 31 -12.44 -18.64 18.63
CA TRP A 31 -12.67 -17.35 17.94
C TRP A 31 -13.81 -16.59 18.61
N GLN A 32 -13.60 -15.29 18.80
CA GLN A 32 -14.54 -14.41 19.50
C GLN A 32 -15.05 -13.37 18.53
N THR A 33 -16.25 -12.87 18.79
CA THR A 33 -16.89 -11.84 17.98
C THR A 33 -17.16 -10.60 18.83
N PRO A 34 -17.03 -9.38 18.28
CA PRO A 34 -17.38 -8.16 18.99
C PRO A 34 -18.92 -8.07 19.18
N PRO A 35 -19.41 -7.09 19.95
CA PRO A 35 -20.84 -6.81 20.10
C PRO A 35 -21.60 -6.64 18.77
N GLU A 36 -22.90 -6.90 18.79
CA GLU A 36 -23.77 -6.93 17.58
C GLU A 36 -23.76 -5.60 16.81
N GLU A 37 -23.68 -4.47 17.51
CA GLU A 37 -23.60 -3.14 16.90
C GLU A 37 -22.32 -2.93 16.06
N ILE A 38 -21.22 -3.58 16.44
CA ILE A 38 -19.96 -3.54 15.68
C ILE A 38 -20.02 -4.52 14.52
N MET A 39 -20.58 -5.72 14.75
CA MET A 39 -20.81 -6.70 13.70
C MET A 39 -21.66 -6.11 12.57
N LYS A 40 -22.73 -5.38 12.90
CA LYS A 40 -23.59 -4.73 11.92
C LYS A 40 -22.83 -3.77 10.99
N VAL A 41 -21.88 -3.00 11.55
CA VAL A 41 -21.05 -2.06 10.78
C VAL A 41 -19.95 -2.78 10.01
N LEU A 42 -19.31 -3.78 10.62
CA LEU A 42 -18.22 -4.55 10.00
C LEU A 42 -18.69 -5.31 8.75
N HIS A 43 -19.86 -5.95 8.84
CA HIS A 43 -20.49 -6.75 7.78
C HIS A 43 -21.37 -5.91 6.84
N ALA A 44 -21.32 -4.58 6.94
CA ALA A 44 -22.11 -3.72 6.09
C ALA A 44 -21.55 -3.75 4.65
N PRO A 45 -22.42 -3.82 3.61
CA PRO A 45 -21.98 -3.95 2.23
C PRO A 45 -20.97 -2.89 1.80
N GLN A 46 -19.90 -3.33 1.15
CA GLN A 46 -18.89 -2.43 0.59
C GLN A 46 -19.37 -1.78 -0.72
N LEU A 47 -18.90 -0.57 -0.99
CA LEU A 47 -19.13 0.09 -2.28
C LEU A 47 -18.38 -0.67 -3.39
N PRO A 48 -18.96 -0.81 -4.60
CA PRO A 48 -18.35 -1.54 -5.70
C PRO A 48 -16.97 -0.98 -6.11
N TRP A 49 -16.09 -1.87 -6.57
CA TRP A 49 -14.89 -1.50 -7.32
C TRP A 49 -15.28 -0.95 -8.69
N ILE A 50 -14.48 -0.01 -9.20
CA ILE A 50 -14.79 0.70 -10.46
C ILE A 50 -13.55 0.75 -11.36
N TRP A 51 -13.76 0.42 -12.64
CA TRP A 51 -12.80 0.65 -13.72
C TRP A 51 -13.44 1.53 -14.80
N THR A 52 -12.79 2.63 -15.15
CA THR A 52 -13.26 3.53 -16.22
C THR A 52 -12.77 3.04 -17.58
N SER A 53 -13.65 3.01 -18.58
CA SER A 53 -13.24 2.84 -19.98
C SER A 53 -12.27 3.97 -20.41
N PRO A 54 -11.34 3.73 -21.36
CA PRO A 54 -10.37 4.74 -21.79
C PRO A 54 -11.01 5.99 -22.43
N THR A 55 -12.17 5.82 -23.07
CA THR A 55 -12.97 6.92 -23.62
C THR A 55 -13.76 7.66 -22.54
N GLY A 56 -13.97 7.05 -21.37
CA GLY A 56 -14.79 7.61 -20.30
C GLY A 56 -16.28 7.62 -20.62
N GLU A 57 -16.74 6.75 -21.51
CA GLU A 57 -18.17 6.59 -21.83
C GLU A 57 -18.86 5.58 -20.93
N TYR A 58 -18.07 4.65 -20.36
CA TYR A 58 -18.54 3.57 -19.51
C TYR A 58 -17.71 3.41 -18.23
N LEU A 59 -18.39 2.95 -17.17
CA LEU A 59 -17.79 2.41 -15.95
C LEU A 59 -18.06 0.90 -15.90
N PHE A 60 -17.05 0.09 -15.64
CA PHE A 60 -17.20 -1.31 -15.21
C PHE A 60 -17.20 -1.35 -13.69
N LEU A 61 -18.16 -2.04 -13.08
CA LEU A 61 -18.26 -2.18 -11.64
C LEU A 61 -18.37 -3.67 -11.26
N ALA A 62 -17.83 -4.01 -10.10
CA ALA A 62 -17.99 -5.32 -9.46
C ALA A 62 -18.01 -5.17 -7.94
N GLU A 63 -18.78 -6.01 -7.26
CA GLU A 63 -18.95 -6.00 -5.81
C GLU A 63 -17.75 -6.69 -5.15
N PRO A 64 -16.96 -5.99 -4.32
CA PRO A 64 -15.86 -6.65 -3.61
C PRO A 64 -16.40 -7.68 -2.61
N PRO A 65 -15.64 -8.72 -2.28
CA PRO A 65 -15.97 -9.57 -1.13
C PRO A 65 -15.90 -8.73 0.16
N ASP A 66 -16.71 -9.07 1.16
CA ASP A 66 -16.68 -8.39 2.47
C ASP A 66 -15.35 -8.66 3.18
N TYR A 67 -15.14 -9.91 3.62
CA TYR A 67 -13.84 -10.43 4.09
C TYR A 67 -13.76 -11.93 3.79
N PRO A 68 -12.59 -12.45 3.37
CA PRO A 68 -12.43 -13.88 3.16
C PRO A 68 -12.49 -14.66 4.48
N PRO A 69 -12.89 -15.94 4.45
CA PRO A 69 -12.85 -16.80 5.64
C PRO A 69 -11.41 -17.19 6.00
N LEU A 70 -11.14 -17.45 7.28
CA LEU A 70 -9.82 -17.88 7.76
C LEU A 70 -9.36 -19.19 7.12
N ALA A 71 -10.31 -20.09 6.81
CA ALA A 71 -10.01 -21.35 6.12
C ALA A 71 -9.30 -21.13 4.77
N GLU A 72 -9.55 -19.99 4.14
CA GLU A 72 -8.84 -19.60 2.92
C GLU A 72 -7.43 -19.08 3.21
N MET A 73 -7.25 -18.28 4.27
CA MET A 73 -5.90 -17.86 4.67
C MET A 73 -5.03 -19.07 5.05
N GLY A 74 -5.64 -20.11 5.62
CA GLY A 74 -5.00 -21.41 5.92
C GLY A 74 -4.95 -22.40 4.76
N ALA A 75 -5.36 -22.01 3.55
CA ALA A 75 -5.26 -22.87 2.38
C ALA A 75 -3.78 -23.16 2.02
N PRO A 76 -3.50 -24.26 1.30
CA PRO A 76 -2.13 -24.54 0.87
C PRO A 76 -1.54 -23.35 0.10
N MET A 77 -0.32 -22.96 0.44
CA MET A 77 0.43 -21.91 -0.25
C MET A 77 1.89 -22.30 -0.44
N HIS A 78 2.49 -21.82 -1.53
CA HIS A 78 3.95 -21.86 -1.70
C HIS A 78 4.53 -20.46 -1.52
N LYS A 79 5.54 -20.34 -0.66
CA LYS A 79 6.32 -19.10 -0.45
C LYS A 79 7.52 -19.15 -1.42
N LEU A 80 7.43 -18.47 -2.56
CA LEU A 80 8.38 -18.62 -3.67
C LEU A 80 8.97 -17.27 -4.09
N ALA A 81 10.24 -17.03 -3.73
CA ALA A 81 11.04 -15.87 -4.15
C ALA A 81 10.34 -14.51 -3.97
N GLY A 82 9.69 -14.30 -2.83
CA GLY A 82 8.94 -13.09 -2.49
C GLY A 82 7.45 -13.14 -2.85
N MET A 83 6.95 -14.24 -3.39
CA MET A 83 5.53 -14.44 -3.72
C MET A 83 4.88 -15.45 -2.79
N ARG A 84 3.56 -15.33 -2.60
CA ARG A 84 2.71 -16.38 -2.03
C ARG A 84 1.82 -16.91 -3.15
N VAL A 85 2.11 -18.11 -3.61
CA VAL A 85 1.43 -18.76 -4.75
C VAL A 85 0.34 -19.68 -4.25
N ASN A 86 -0.86 -19.54 -4.83
CA ASN A 86 -1.95 -20.49 -4.65
C ASN A 86 -1.74 -21.68 -5.61
N PRO A 87 -1.44 -22.89 -5.09
CA PRO A 87 -1.19 -24.06 -5.91
C PRO A 87 -2.44 -24.58 -6.61
N ALA A 88 -3.64 -24.24 -6.11
CA ALA A 88 -4.90 -24.73 -6.67
C ALA A 88 -5.22 -24.05 -8.00
N ASN A 89 -4.98 -22.75 -8.13
CA ASN A 89 -5.38 -21.98 -9.32
C ASN A 89 -4.24 -21.29 -10.08
N ASN A 90 -2.98 -21.44 -9.64
CA ASN A 90 -1.81 -20.77 -10.21
C ASN A 90 -1.85 -19.23 -10.09
N GLY A 91 -2.61 -18.70 -9.14
CA GLY A 91 -2.70 -17.27 -8.82
C GLY A 91 -1.90 -16.89 -7.57
N TYR A 92 -2.06 -15.64 -7.15
CA TYR A 92 -1.58 -15.20 -5.83
C TYR A 92 -2.51 -15.74 -4.74
N HIS A 93 -1.92 -16.14 -3.62
CA HIS A 93 -2.67 -16.64 -2.46
C HIS A 93 -3.46 -15.52 -1.76
N GLY A 94 -4.76 -15.77 -1.51
CA GLY A 94 -5.68 -14.80 -0.91
C GLY A 94 -6.02 -13.61 -1.82
N ASP A 95 -5.80 -13.72 -3.13
CA ASP A 95 -6.25 -12.73 -4.09
C ASP A 95 -7.72 -12.96 -4.44
N HIS A 96 -8.52 -11.88 -4.48
CA HIS A 96 -9.96 -11.95 -4.71
C HIS A 96 -10.40 -10.93 -5.73
N GLY A 97 -11.40 -11.32 -6.52
CA GLY A 97 -12.03 -10.47 -7.50
C GLY A 97 -13.40 -9.98 -7.05
N GLY A 98 -13.95 -9.08 -7.86
CA GLY A 98 -15.32 -8.60 -7.64
C GLY A 98 -16.35 -9.57 -8.21
N THR A 99 -17.51 -9.66 -7.57
CA THR A 99 -18.67 -10.45 -8.01
C THR A 99 -19.73 -9.53 -8.62
N SER A 100 -20.81 -10.13 -9.15
CA SER A 100 -21.96 -9.40 -9.72
C SER A 100 -21.59 -8.26 -10.70
N PRO A 101 -20.71 -8.49 -11.70
CA PRO A 101 -20.21 -7.38 -12.50
C PRO A 101 -21.27 -6.76 -13.42
N TYR A 102 -21.16 -5.45 -13.64
CA TYR A 102 -22.02 -4.71 -14.55
C TYR A 102 -21.32 -3.48 -15.14
N VAL A 103 -21.83 -3.00 -16.27
CA VAL A 103 -21.37 -1.77 -16.91
C VAL A 103 -22.42 -0.68 -16.73
N ILE A 104 -21.99 0.55 -16.44
CA ILE A 104 -22.83 1.75 -16.48
C ILE A 104 -22.42 2.61 -17.67
N ARG A 105 -23.39 3.01 -18.50
CA ARG A 105 -23.21 4.09 -19.47
C ARG A 105 -23.30 5.44 -18.79
N ILE A 106 -22.28 6.28 -18.96
CA ILE A 106 -22.14 7.55 -18.22
C ILE A 106 -23.15 8.61 -18.65
N GLU A 107 -23.61 8.59 -19.91
CA GLU A 107 -24.54 9.59 -20.44
C GLU A 107 -25.88 9.63 -19.70
N ASP A 108 -26.43 8.46 -19.37
CA ASP A 108 -27.79 8.31 -18.82
C ASP A 108 -27.87 7.40 -17.59
N GLY A 109 -26.75 6.82 -17.14
CA GLY A 109 -26.70 5.93 -15.98
C GLY A 109 -27.29 4.54 -16.25
N ALA A 110 -27.55 4.18 -17.51
CA ALA A 110 -28.09 2.87 -17.86
C ALA A 110 -27.13 1.75 -17.44
N ARG A 111 -27.65 0.74 -16.74
CA ARG A 111 -26.89 -0.41 -16.26
C ARG A 111 -27.10 -1.61 -17.18
N THR A 112 -26.02 -2.30 -17.49
CA THR A 112 -26.01 -3.56 -18.23
C THR A 112 -25.28 -4.60 -17.40
N ALA A 113 -26.00 -5.61 -16.90
CA ALA A 113 -25.40 -6.70 -16.13
C ALA A 113 -24.53 -7.61 -17.02
N LEU A 114 -23.52 -8.24 -16.42
CA LEU A 114 -22.66 -9.22 -17.07
C LEU A 114 -22.83 -10.57 -16.37
N ASP A 115 -23.38 -11.54 -17.09
CA ASP A 115 -23.73 -12.85 -16.52
C ASP A 115 -22.51 -13.77 -16.40
N LEU A 116 -21.78 -13.68 -15.28
CA LEU A 116 -20.73 -14.64 -14.93
C LEU A 116 -21.29 -15.88 -14.22
N PRO A 117 -20.65 -17.06 -14.37
CA PRO A 117 -21.01 -18.25 -13.61
C PRO A 117 -20.88 -18.04 -12.09
N ALA A 118 -21.64 -18.82 -11.31
CA ALA A 118 -21.51 -18.81 -9.86
C ALA A 118 -20.09 -19.21 -9.41
N GLY A 119 -19.55 -18.50 -8.41
CA GLY A 119 -18.19 -18.70 -7.91
C GLY A 119 -17.09 -18.12 -8.80
N ALA A 120 -17.45 -17.37 -9.84
CA ALA A 120 -16.51 -16.61 -10.67
C ALA A 120 -16.29 -15.21 -10.08
N GLU A 121 -15.03 -14.77 -10.08
CA GLU A 121 -14.63 -13.45 -9.59
C GLU A 121 -13.85 -12.68 -10.67
N VAL A 122 -14.13 -11.39 -10.84
CA VAL A 122 -13.38 -10.52 -11.76
C VAL A 122 -12.11 -10.04 -11.07
N LEU A 123 -10.96 -10.61 -11.42
CA LEU A 123 -9.64 -10.26 -10.87
C LEU A 123 -9.04 -9.03 -11.56
N GLU A 124 -9.15 -8.95 -12.89
CA GLU A 124 -8.62 -7.83 -13.68
C GLU A 124 -9.57 -7.49 -14.84
N VAL A 125 -9.67 -6.18 -15.16
CA VAL A 125 -10.39 -5.64 -16.32
C VAL A 125 -9.39 -4.93 -17.23
N SER A 126 -9.29 -5.39 -18.49
CA SER A 126 -8.42 -4.81 -19.52
C SER A 126 -9.26 -4.29 -20.68
N TRP A 127 -9.48 -2.98 -20.72
CA TRP A 127 -10.24 -2.31 -21.79
C TRP A 127 -9.41 -2.17 -23.07
N ASN A 128 -10.08 -2.29 -24.22
CA ASN A 128 -9.50 -1.79 -25.47
C ASN A 128 -9.64 -0.26 -25.55
N VAL A 129 -8.86 0.39 -26.42
CA VAL A 129 -8.76 1.86 -26.47
C VAL A 129 -10.08 2.55 -26.81
N ASP A 130 -10.96 1.94 -27.62
CA ASP A 130 -12.27 2.52 -27.96
C ASP A 130 -13.32 2.40 -26.82
N GLY A 131 -12.98 1.69 -25.74
CA GLY A 131 -13.84 1.53 -24.57
C GLY A 131 -15.13 0.74 -24.81
N GLN A 132 -15.28 0.05 -25.95
CA GLN A 132 -16.46 -0.75 -26.26
C GLN A 132 -16.28 -2.22 -25.89
N ARG A 133 -15.04 -2.70 -25.78
CA ARG A 133 -14.69 -4.08 -25.46
C ARG A 133 -13.71 -4.16 -24.30
N PHE A 134 -13.74 -5.30 -23.61
CA PHE A 134 -12.81 -5.58 -22.53
C PHE A 134 -12.46 -7.07 -22.51
N ALA A 135 -11.28 -7.36 -21.97
CA ALA A 135 -10.89 -8.69 -21.55
C ALA A 135 -10.88 -8.75 -20.02
N LEU A 136 -11.21 -9.91 -19.47
CA LEU A 136 -11.26 -10.16 -18.03
C LEU A 136 -10.34 -11.33 -17.68
N ALA A 137 -9.62 -11.20 -16.57
CA ALA A 137 -9.11 -12.34 -15.83
C ALA A 137 -10.18 -12.77 -14.83
N VAL A 138 -10.74 -13.97 -15.01
CA VAL A 138 -11.83 -14.49 -14.18
C VAL A 138 -11.30 -15.60 -13.29
N GLY A 139 -11.27 -15.37 -11.98
CA GLY A 139 -10.81 -16.29 -10.97
C GLY A 139 -11.87 -17.29 -10.53
N TYR A 140 -11.42 -18.50 -10.25
CA TYR A 140 -12.12 -19.58 -9.56
C TYR A 140 -11.19 -20.20 -8.50
N PRO A 141 -11.71 -21.02 -7.57
CA PRO A 141 -10.87 -21.69 -6.57
C PRO A 141 -9.73 -22.55 -7.14
N ASP A 142 -9.89 -23.07 -8.36
CA ASP A 142 -8.99 -24.05 -8.98
C ASP A 142 -8.37 -23.59 -10.31
N ARG A 143 -8.69 -22.39 -10.81
CA ARG A 143 -8.15 -21.87 -12.08
C ARG A 143 -8.41 -20.38 -12.26
N ILE A 144 -7.69 -19.77 -13.19
CA ILE A 144 -7.95 -18.42 -13.70
C ILE A 144 -8.15 -18.49 -15.20
N GLU A 145 -9.27 -17.98 -15.70
CA GLU A 145 -9.69 -18.07 -17.10
C GLU A 145 -9.65 -16.72 -17.82
N LEU A 146 -9.47 -16.76 -19.14
CA LEU A 146 -9.62 -15.59 -20.00
C LEU A 146 -11.07 -15.45 -20.49
N TRP A 147 -11.66 -14.29 -20.24
CA TRP A 147 -12.96 -13.90 -20.79
C TRP A 147 -12.84 -12.63 -21.61
N THR A 148 -13.75 -12.44 -22.56
CA THR A 148 -13.89 -11.19 -23.33
C THR A 148 -15.33 -10.76 -23.37
N GLY A 149 -15.57 -9.45 -23.41
CA GLY A 149 -16.91 -8.92 -23.47
C GLY A 149 -16.99 -7.52 -24.06
N SER A 150 -18.21 -7.00 -24.10
CA SER A 150 -18.53 -5.67 -24.61
C SER A 150 -19.58 -4.98 -23.74
N VAL A 151 -19.67 -3.67 -23.91
CA VAL A 151 -20.60 -2.79 -23.17
C VAL A 151 -22.09 -3.10 -23.41
N ASP A 152 -22.40 -3.91 -24.42
CA ASP A 152 -23.74 -4.42 -24.71
C ASP A 152 -24.16 -5.60 -23.82
N GLY A 153 -23.32 -5.99 -22.87
CA GLY A 153 -23.61 -7.04 -21.89
C GLY A 153 -23.15 -8.43 -22.31
N LYS A 154 -22.63 -8.60 -23.53
CA LYS A 154 -22.18 -9.91 -24.00
C LYS A 154 -20.79 -10.21 -23.46
N ILE A 155 -20.66 -11.33 -22.77
CA ILE A 155 -19.38 -11.90 -22.36
C ILE A 155 -19.24 -13.33 -22.86
N ARG A 156 -18.00 -13.77 -23.05
CA ARG A 156 -17.67 -15.16 -23.39
C ARG A 156 -16.31 -15.56 -22.86
N LYS A 157 -16.22 -16.82 -22.44
CA LYS A 157 -14.96 -17.50 -22.17
C LYS A 157 -14.19 -17.74 -23.47
N ILE A 158 -12.87 -17.58 -23.42
CA ILE A 158 -11.98 -18.09 -24.47
C ILE A 158 -11.46 -19.46 -24.02
N GLU A 159 -11.90 -20.51 -24.71
CA GLU A 159 -11.56 -21.89 -24.33
C GLU A 159 -10.07 -22.21 -24.47
N ASN A 160 -9.60 -23.19 -23.71
CA ASN A 160 -8.21 -23.69 -23.72
C ASN A 160 -7.14 -22.66 -23.31
N ILE A 161 -7.52 -21.69 -22.46
CA ILE A 161 -6.58 -20.73 -21.86
C ILE A 161 -6.79 -20.70 -20.35
N LEU A 162 -5.76 -21.08 -19.61
CA LEU A 162 -5.59 -20.78 -18.20
C LEU A 162 -4.54 -19.68 -18.07
N LEU A 163 -4.86 -18.62 -17.34
CA LEU A 163 -4.00 -17.45 -17.17
C LEU A 163 -2.93 -17.69 -16.09
N ASN A 164 -1.74 -17.14 -16.30
CA ASN A 164 -0.68 -17.09 -15.30
C ASN A 164 -0.34 -15.63 -14.91
N PRO A 165 -0.81 -15.14 -13.75
CA PRO A 165 -0.60 -13.75 -13.32
C PRO A 165 0.68 -13.51 -12.48
N LEU A 166 1.50 -14.55 -12.24
CA LEU A 166 2.53 -14.49 -11.18
C LEU A 166 3.73 -13.56 -11.47
N LEU A 167 4.06 -13.30 -12.73
CA LEU A 167 5.23 -12.47 -13.07
C LEU A 167 4.88 -11.22 -13.90
N GLY A 168 4.08 -11.37 -14.95
CA GLY A 168 3.66 -10.28 -15.84
C GLY A 168 2.17 -9.99 -15.79
N ARG A 169 1.71 -9.02 -16.59
CA ARG A 169 0.27 -8.75 -16.76
C ARG A 169 -0.36 -9.85 -17.60
N PRO A 170 -1.33 -10.61 -17.07
CA PRO A 170 -1.80 -11.82 -17.72
C PRO A 170 -2.50 -11.58 -19.06
N VAL A 171 -3.07 -10.38 -19.27
CA VAL A 171 -3.83 -10.04 -20.48
C VAL A 171 -3.62 -8.57 -20.89
N THR A 172 -3.15 -8.33 -22.11
CA THR A 172 -2.98 -6.98 -22.68
C THR A 172 -3.45 -6.93 -24.14
N TRP A 173 -4.07 -5.84 -24.57
CA TRP A 173 -4.42 -5.63 -25.99
C TRP A 173 -3.18 -5.31 -26.82
N LEU A 174 -3.06 -5.92 -28.02
CA LEU A 174 -2.02 -5.57 -28.98
C LEU A 174 -2.23 -4.15 -29.53
N PRO A 175 -1.21 -3.55 -30.17
CA PRO A 175 -1.32 -2.23 -30.78
C PRO A 175 -2.43 -2.09 -31.83
N ASP A 176 -2.87 -3.19 -32.45
CA ASP A 176 -4.01 -3.20 -33.36
C ASP A 176 -5.38 -3.07 -32.67
N GLN A 177 -5.44 -3.20 -31.34
CA GLN A 177 -6.67 -3.17 -30.53
C GLN A 177 -7.70 -4.24 -30.93
N GLU A 178 -7.26 -5.29 -31.60
CA GLU A 178 -8.10 -6.42 -32.04
C GLU A 178 -7.68 -7.73 -31.39
N ARG A 179 -6.37 -7.93 -31.19
CA ARG A 179 -5.79 -9.15 -30.61
C ARG A 179 -5.31 -8.92 -29.18
N LEU A 180 -5.14 -10.00 -28.44
CA LEU A 180 -4.63 -10.00 -27.06
C LEU A 180 -3.28 -10.71 -26.98
N LEU A 181 -2.37 -10.19 -26.17
CA LEU A 181 -1.21 -10.90 -25.65
C LEU A 181 -1.58 -11.49 -24.30
N VAL A 182 -1.36 -12.80 -24.15
CA VAL A 182 -1.81 -13.57 -23.00
C VAL A 182 -0.66 -14.39 -22.41
N TYR A 183 -0.53 -14.36 -21.09
CA TYR A 183 0.35 -15.26 -20.34
C TYR A 183 -0.45 -16.52 -20.00
N ARG A 184 -0.21 -17.59 -20.76
CA ARG A 184 -0.92 -18.87 -20.60
C ARG A 184 -0.09 -19.84 -19.77
N VAL A 185 -0.75 -20.58 -18.88
CA VAL A 185 -0.13 -21.74 -18.21
C VAL A 185 0.25 -22.80 -19.27
N PRO A 186 1.52 -23.23 -19.38
CA PRO A 186 1.95 -24.21 -20.37
C PRO A 186 1.45 -25.62 -20.07
N GLU A 187 1.51 -26.51 -21.05
CA GLU A 187 1.36 -27.95 -20.83
C GLU A 187 2.58 -28.50 -20.06
N ARG A 188 2.50 -28.51 -18.72
CA ARG A 188 3.65 -28.83 -17.84
C ARG A 188 3.45 -30.01 -16.87
N GLY A 189 2.40 -30.80 -17.04
CA GLY A 189 2.12 -31.96 -16.17
C GLY A 189 1.80 -31.59 -14.70
N PRO A 190 1.80 -32.56 -13.77
CA PRO A 190 1.55 -32.29 -12.35
C PRO A 190 2.68 -31.51 -11.69
N ALA A 191 2.36 -30.78 -10.62
CA ALA A 191 3.35 -30.06 -9.82
C ALA A 191 4.40 -31.04 -9.22
N PRO A 192 5.66 -30.59 -9.05
CA PRO A 192 6.67 -31.33 -8.32
C PRO A 192 6.16 -31.80 -6.95
N THR A 193 6.56 -32.98 -6.51
CA THR A 193 6.20 -33.52 -5.19
C THR A 193 7.33 -33.29 -4.19
N ALA A 194 6.98 -32.81 -3.00
CA ALA A 194 7.96 -32.61 -1.93
C ALA A 194 8.71 -33.90 -1.59
N PRO A 195 10.04 -33.88 -1.44
CA PRO A 195 10.81 -35.05 -1.04
C PRO A 195 10.49 -35.42 0.42
N VAL A 196 10.47 -36.72 0.72
CA VAL A 196 10.21 -37.22 2.09
C VAL A 196 11.33 -36.85 3.07
N ILE A 197 12.57 -36.78 2.56
CA ILE A 197 13.74 -36.37 3.31
C ILE A 197 14.40 -35.23 2.52
N PRO A 198 14.67 -34.07 3.13
CA PRO A 198 15.42 -33.01 2.48
C PRO A 198 16.75 -33.54 1.93
N ALA A 199 17.18 -33.04 0.77
CA ALA A 199 18.43 -33.51 0.14
C ALA A 199 19.69 -33.27 1.02
N GLY A 200 19.60 -32.34 1.97
CA GLY A 200 20.64 -32.01 2.93
C GLY A 200 20.17 -30.92 3.90
N PRO A 201 21.05 -30.47 4.81
CA PRO A 201 20.77 -29.28 5.60
C PRO A 201 20.69 -28.03 4.72
N GLU A 202 19.98 -27.01 5.20
CA GLU A 202 20.01 -25.68 4.60
C GLU A 202 21.39 -25.04 4.86
N ILE A 203 22.10 -24.67 3.80
CA ILE A 203 23.42 -24.05 3.87
C ILE A 203 23.33 -22.71 3.13
N ARG A 204 23.66 -21.62 3.83
CA ARG A 204 23.76 -20.27 3.26
C ARG A 204 25.21 -19.82 3.32
N GLU A 205 25.75 -19.33 2.21
CA GLU A 205 27.16 -18.93 2.10
C GLU A 205 27.28 -17.51 1.56
N GLY A 206 27.85 -16.61 2.36
CA GLY A 206 28.19 -15.26 1.91
C GLY A 206 29.63 -15.19 1.39
N ALA A 207 29.82 -15.03 0.07
CA ALA A 207 31.10 -14.60 -0.48
C ALA A 207 31.29 -13.11 -0.14
N GLY A 208 32.08 -12.82 0.90
CA GLY A 208 32.23 -11.50 1.54
C GLY A 208 32.13 -10.31 0.57
N ALA A 209 30.98 -9.64 0.61
CA ALA A 209 30.68 -8.43 -0.16
C ALA A 209 30.64 -7.23 0.79
N THR A 210 31.00 -6.05 0.30
CA THR A 210 31.14 -4.82 1.12
C THR A 210 29.80 -4.19 1.50
N ALA A 211 28.71 -4.48 0.78
CA ALA A 211 27.35 -4.08 1.13
C ALA A 211 26.33 -5.05 0.52
N ARG A 212 25.32 -5.47 1.29
CA ARG A 212 24.17 -6.24 0.80
C ARG A 212 22.89 -5.69 1.44
N SER A 213 21.90 -5.34 0.63
CA SER A 213 20.54 -5.07 1.14
C SER A 213 19.90 -6.40 1.58
N THR A 214 19.92 -6.70 2.88
CA THR A 214 19.20 -7.85 3.47
C THR A 214 17.81 -7.46 3.98
N TYR A 215 17.49 -6.16 3.97
CA TYR A 215 16.24 -5.61 4.47
C TYR A 215 15.03 -5.95 3.59
N GLU A 216 15.23 -6.29 2.31
CA GLU A 216 14.17 -6.26 1.30
C GLU A 216 13.40 -7.58 1.08
N ALA A 217 13.78 -8.70 1.70
CA ALA A 217 13.27 -10.00 1.24
C ALA A 217 12.75 -10.96 2.33
N ARG A 218 11.55 -11.49 2.08
CA ARG A 218 10.89 -12.60 2.79
C ARG A 218 10.26 -13.55 1.77
N ASN A 219 9.78 -14.71 2.22
CA ASN A 219 9.24 -15.77 1.35
C ASN A 219 10.26 -16.18 0.26
N LEU A 220 11.54 -16.24 0.64
CA LEU A 220 12.62 -16.66 -0.25
C LEU A 220 12.52 -18.16 -0.55
N LEU A 221 13.23 -18.62 -1.58
CA LEU A 221 13.41 -20.04 -1.81
C LEU A 221 14.33 -20.60 -0.72
N GLU A 222 13.95 -21.73 -0.12
CA GLU A 222 14.70 -22.34 1.00
C GLU A 222 15.32 -23.68 0.58
N THR A 223 14.75 -24.33 -0.43
CA THR A 223 15.11 -25.68 -0.83
C THR A 223 15.17 -25.84 -2.35
N ALA A 224 15.88 -26.88 -2.83
CA ALA A 224 15.85 -27.27 -4.23
C ALA A 224 14.43 -27.66 -4.73
N TYR A 225 13.54 -28.06 -3.81
CA TYR A 225 12.14 -28.29 -4.14
C TYR A 225 11.41 -26.97 -4.44
N ASP A 226 11.76 -25.88 -3.75
CA ASP A 226 11.21 -24.56 -4.06
C ASP A 226 11.70 -24.04 -5.41
N ASP A 227 12.92 -24.41 -5.84
CA ASP A 227 13.43 -24.10 -7.18
C ASP A 227 12.57 -24.77 -8.27
N ASP A 228 12.22 -26.04 -8.06
CA ASP A 228 11.35 -26.80 -8.96
C ASP A 228 9.93 -26.20 -8.98
N LEU A 229 9.37 -25.85 -7.81
CA LEU A 229 8.07 -25.21 -7.71
C LEU A 229 8.06 -23.81 -8.36
N PHE A 230 9.09 -23.00 -8.12
CA PHE A 230 9.22 -21.68 -8.72
C PHE A 230 9.23 -21.80 -10.24
N SER A 231 10.06 -22.70 -10.79
CA SER A 231 10.10 -22.99 -12.22
C SER A 231 8.75 -23.45 -12.76
N TYR A 232 8.08 -24.34 -12.03
CA TYR A 232 6.77 -24.87 -12.39
C TYR A 232 5.73 -23.75 -12.48
N TYR A 233 5.47 -23.03 -11.38
CA TYR A 233 4.36 -22.07 -11.27
C TYR A 233 4.59 -20.80 -12.10
N THR A 234 5.83 -20.31 -12.21
CA THR A 234 6.12 -19.05 -12.89
C THR A 234 6.28 -19.18 -14.41
N SER A 235 6.49 -20.39 -14.92
CA SER A 235 6.58 -20.64 -16.36
C SER A 235 5.26 -20.31 -17.08
N SER A 236 5.36 -19.53 -18.15
CA SER A 236 4.25 -19.09 -18.99
C SER A 236 4.59 -19.29 -20.46
N GLU A 237 3.59 -19.58 -21.29
CA GLU A 237 3.64 -19.36 -22.74
C GLU A 237 3.04 -18.00 -23.07
N LEU A 238 3.74 -17.22 -23.89
CA LEU A 238 3.17 -15.99 -24.46
C LEU A 238 2.33 -16.37 -25.68
N VAL A 239 1.05 -16.00 -25.68
CA VAL A 239 0.10 -16.36 -26.74
C VAL A 239 -0.59 -15.12 -27.28
N ILE A 240 -0.57 -14.94 -28.61
CA ILE A 240 -1.45 -14.00 -29.30
C ILE A 240 -2.79 -14.68 -29.53
N VAL A 241 -3.87 -14.04 -29.08
CA VAL A 241 -5.24 -14.55 -29.19
C VAL A 241 -6.06 -13.59 -30.03
N GLU A 242 -6.80 -14.11 -31.00
CA GLU A 242 -7.90 -13.40 -31.68
C GLU A 242 -9.20 -13.68 -30.92
N PRO A 243 -9.75 -12.74 -30.13
CA PRO A 243 -10.94 -12.99 -29.34
C PRO A 243 -12.10 -13.47 -30.21
N GLY A 244 -12.31 -12.80 -31.36
CA GLY A 244 -13.37 -13.07 -32.34
C GLY A 244 -13.56 -14.55 -32.66
N THR A 245 -12.44 -15.22 -32.96
CA THR A 245 -12.38 -16.58 -33.51
C THR A 245 -11.88 -17.62 -32.52
N GLY A 246 -11.20 -17.19 -31.44
CA GLY A 246 -10.46 -18.07 -30.53
C GLY A 246 -9.16 -18.62 -31.13
N LYS A 247 -8.71 -18.12 -32.30
CA LYS A 247 -7.44 -18.54 -32.89
C LYS A 247 -6.28 -18.06 -32.03
N MET A 248 -5.26 -18.91 -31.92
CA MET A 248 -4.09 -18.68 -31.07
C MET A 248 -2.80 -18.85 -31.86
N LYS A 249 -1.80 -18.04 -31.54
CA LYS A 249 -0.41 -18.18 -31.99
C LYS A 249 0.51 -18.07 -30.78
N VAL A 250 1.28 -19.12 -30.51
CA VAL A 250 2.31 -19.10 -29.46
C VAL A 250 3.51 -18.28 -29.94
N LEU A 251 4.05 -17.45 -29.05
CA LEU A 251 5.28 -16.67 -29.23
C LEU A 251 6.39 -17.29 -28.37
N GLY A 252 7.36 -17.93 -29.03
CA GLY A 252 8.49 -18.58 -28.35
C GLY A 252 8.10 -19.83 -27.57
N GLY A 253 8.97 -20.25 -26.63
CA GLY A 253 8.76 -21.41 -25.76
C GLY A 253 8.43 -21.00 -24.32
N PRO A 254 7.96 -21.93 -23.46
CA PRO A 254 7.63 -21.61 -22.07
C PRO A 254 8.84 -21.08 -21.28
N ALA A 255 8.65 -19.99 -20.55
CA ALA A 255 9.67 -19.38 -19.70
C ALA A 255 9.04 -18.55 -18.56
N PRO A 256 9.80 -18.23 -17.48
CA PRO A 256 9.37 -17.28 -16.46
C PRO A 256 9.48 -15.84 -16.99
N TYR A 257 8.53 -15.45 -17.84
CA TYR A 257 8.45 -14.12 -18.42
C TYR A 257 8.06 -13.09 -17.36
N PHE A 258 8.98 -12.16 -17.07
CA PHE A 258 8.76 -11.07 -16.13
C PHE A 258 7.93 -9.95 -16.77
N THR A 259 8.27 -9.56 -18.00
CA THR A 259 7.49 -8.60 -18.79
C THR A 259 7.50 -8.98 -20.27
N ALA A 260 6.45 -8.56 -21.00
CA ALA A 260 6.33 -8.71 -22.45
C ALA A 260 5.42 -7.60 -22.97
N GLU A 261 5.94 -6.74 -23.83
CA GLU A 261 5.22 -5.59 -24.37
C GLU A 261 5.55 -5.40 -25.86
N PHE A 262 4.52 -5.30 -26.70
CA PHE A 262 4.69 -5.00 -28.12
C PHE A 262 5.17 -3.56 -28.33
N SER A 263 5.98 -3.34 -29.37
CA SER A 263 6.31 -2.01 -29.83
C SER A 263 5.04 -1.28 -30.32
N PRO A 264 5.01 0.06 -30.30
CA PRO A 264 3.86 0.85 -30.75
C PRO A 264 3.34 0.54 -32.16
N ASP A 265 4.19 0.04 -33.06
CA ASP A 265 3.81 -0.41 -34.41
C ASP A 265 3.46 -1.91 -34.52
N GLY A 266 3.56 -2.65 -33.42
CA GLY A 266 3.26 -4.08 -33.32
C GLY A 266 4.28 -5.02 -33.94
N LYS A 267 5.43 -4.52 -34.44
CA LYS A 267 6.41 -5.35 -35.16
C LYS A 267 7.41 -6.08 -34.28
N TYR A 268 7.66 -5.54 -33.09
CA TYR A 268 8.60 -6.09 -32.13
C TYR A 268 7.92 -6.34 -30.78
N VAL A 269 8.52 -7.21 -29.98
CA VAL A 269 8.12 -7.45 -28.60
C VAL A 269 9.35 -7.31 -27.72
N LEU A 270 9.29 -6.41 -26.73
CA LEU A 270 10.27 -6.32 -25.67
C LEU A 270 9.89 -7.34 -24.61
N ILE A 271 10.81 -8.24 -24.29
CA ILE A 271 10.59 -9.32 -23.34
C ILE A 271 11.68 -9.25 -22.28
N GLU A 272 11.29 -9.35 -21.02
CA GLU A 272 12.20 -9.66 -19.91
C GLU A 272 11.85 -11.04 -19.36
N ARG A 273 12.83 -11.91 -19.21
CA ARG A 273 12.65 -13.25 -18.62
C ARG A 273 13.69 -13.50 -17.53
N LEU A 274 13.28 -14.23 -16.49
CA LEU A 274 14.20 -14.68 -15.44
C LEU A 274 15.02 -15.88 -15.91
N VAL A 275 16.26 -15.99 -15.42
CA VAL A 275 17.21 -17.04 -15.79
C VAL A 275 17.76 -17.72 -14.54
N GLY A 276 17.74 -19.05 -14.54
CA GLY A 276 18.29 -19.83 -13.43
C GLY A 276 19.83 -19.91 -13.46
N PRO A 277 20.46 -20.44 -12.40
CA PRO A 277 19.84 -20.98 -11.19
C PRO A 277 19.16 -19.91 -10.32
N TRP A 278 18.17 -20.32 -9.53
CA TRP A 278 17.42 -19.41 -8.67
C TRP A 278 18.17 -19.09 -7.38
N SER A 279 17.96 -17.89 -6.84
CA SER A 279 18.61 -17.48 -5.60
C SER A 279 17.74 -17.77 -4.39
N HIS A 280 18.42 -18.18 -3.32
CA HIS A 280 17.86 -18.42 -1.99
C HIS A 280 18.15 -17.24 -1.04
N GLU A 281 18.83 -16.19 -1.54
CA GLU A 281 19.24 -15.01 -0.75
C GLU A 281 18.41 -13.76 -1.05
N VAL A 282 17.86 -13.64 -2.26
CA VAL A 282 17.11 -12.46 -2.72
C VAL A 282 15.80 -12.85 -3.39
N ALA A 283 14.85 -11.91 -3.43
CA ALA A 283 13.56 -12.14 -4.09
C ALA A 283 13.69 -12.08 -5.62
N ARG A 284 12.68 -12.60 -6.34
CA ARG A 284 12.68 -12.76 -7.82
C ARG A 284 13.06 -11.51 -8.62
N ARG A 285 12.82 -10.29 -8.09
CA ARG A 285 13.17 -9.02 -8.74
C ARG A 285 14.67 -8.79 -8.88
N ARG A 286 15.48 -9.55 -8.15
CA ARG A 286 16.94 -9.52 -8.15
C ARG A 286 17.55 -10.78 -8.79
N PHE A 287 16.72 -11.71 -9.29
CA PHE A 287 17.22 -12.88 -10.00
C PHE A 287 17.95 -12.47 -11.28
N ALA A 288 18.83 -13.34 -11.77
CA ALA A 288 19.40 -13.17 -13.10
C ALA A 288 18.27 -13.05 -14.12
N SER A 289 18.41 -12.13 -15.08
CA SER A 289 17.40 -11.87 -16.09
C SER A 289 18.02 -11.50 -17.43
N GLU A 290 17.26 -11.70 -18.49
CA GLU A 290 17.61 -11.26 -19.85
C GLU A 290 16.48 -10.42 -20.41
N ALA A 291 16.83 -9.25 -20.96
CA ALA A 291 15.92 -8.47 -21.79
C ALA A 291 16.27 -8.67 -23.27
N GLU A 292 15.27 -9.03 -24.07
CA GLU A 292 15.39 -9.37 -25.47
C GLU A 292 14.33 -8.61 -26.29
N VAL A 293 14.65 -8.34 -27.55
CA VAL A 293 13.69 -7.86 -28.53
C VAL A 293 13.44 -8.96 -29.54
N TRP A 294 12.19 -9.38 -29.68
CA TRP A 294 11.74 -10.38 -30.64
C TRP A 294 10.93 -9.72 -31.76
N ASN A 295 10.87 -10.35 -32.93
CA ASN A 295 9.94 -9.93 -33.99
C ASN A 295 8.54 -10.49 -33.75
N GLU A 296 7.55 -10.07 -34.55
CA GLU A 296 6.17 -10.56 -34.47
C GLU A 296 6.03 -12.09 -34.72
N GLN A 297 7.05 -12.74 -35.29
CA GLN A 297 7.13 -14.19 -35.47
C GLN A 297 7.57 -14.93 -34.19
N GLY A 298 8.06 -14.21 -33.17
CA GLY A 298 8.59 -14.78 -31.94
C GLY A 298 10.07 -15.17 -32.04
N GLU A 299 10.79 -14.64 -33.03
CA GLU A 299 12.22 -14.87 -33.22
C GLU A 299 13.02 -13.74 -32.58
N LYS A 300 14.07 -14.08 -31.83
CA LYS A 300 14.95 -13.09 -31.21
C LYS A 300 15.72 -12.29 -32.26
N VAL A 301 15.60 -10.96 -32.19
CA VAL A 301 16.29 -9.98 -33.04
C VAL A 301 17.50 -9.39 -32.33
N ALA A 302 17.37 -9.08 -31.03
CA ALA A 302 18.45 -8.51 -30.23
C ALA A 302 18.37 -8.94 -28.76
N ASN A 303 19.53 -8.95 -28.08
CA ASN A 303 19.64 -9.00 -26.62
C ASN A 303 20.03 -7.60 -26.15
N ILE A 304 19.24 -7.01 -25.25
CA ILE A 304 19.48 -5.67 -24.73
C ILE A 304 20.41 -5.73 -23.52
N TYR A 305 20.16 -6.67 -22.62
CA TYR A 305 21.08 -6.99 -21.53
C TYR A 305 20.96 -8.45 -21.12
N SER A 306 21.99 -8.92 -20.42
CA SER A 306 21.99 -10.18 -19.68
C SER A 306 22.57 -9.91 -18.29
N TYR A 307 21.72 -9.97 -17.26
CA TYR A 307 22.14 -9.71 -15.90
C TYR A 307 22.44 -10.97 -15.13
N PRO A 308 23.54 -10.98 -14.36
CA PRO A 308 23.73 -11.98 -13.33
C PRO A 308 22.74 -11.75 -12.19
N LEU A 309 22.78 -12.63 -11.19
CA LEU A 309 22.10 -12.41 -9.92
C LEU A 309 22.53 -11.07 -9.30
N ALA A 310 21.56 -10.28 -8.83
CA ALA A 310 21.79 -8.97 -8.21
C ALA A 310 21.76 -9.06 -6.67
N ASP A 311 22.68 -9.85 -6.10
CA ASP A 311 22.83 -10.11 -4.66
C ASP A 311 23.84 -9.19 -3.94
N ALA A 312 24.57 -8.37 -4.72
CA ALA A 312 25.55 -7.40 -4.23
C ALA A 312 25.12 -5.94 -4.46
N VAL A 313 23.82 -5.67 -4.44
CA VAL A 313 23.30 -4.30 -4.61
C VAL A 313 23.44 -3.51 -3.30
N PRO A 314 23.97 -2.26 -3.33
CA PRO A 314 24.04 -1.39 -2.17
C PRO A 314 22.67 -1.23 -1.47
N VAL A 315 22.67 -0.98 -0.17
CA VAL A 315 21.43 -0.76 0.59
C VAL A 315 20.69 0.46 0.03
N HIS A 316 19.42 0.30 -0.36
CA HIS A 316 18.64 1.31 -1.10
C HIS A 316 19.26 1.74 -2.45
N GLY A 317 20.14 0.91 -3.00
CA GLY A 317 20.81 1.14 -4.27
C GLY A 317 20.12 0.51 -5.48
N GLU A 318 20.70 0.76 -6.63
CA GLU A 318 20.22 0.30 -7.93
C GLU A 318 21.18 -0.72 -8.55
N ILE A 319 20.67 -1.56 -9.46
CA ILE A 319 21.55 -2.40 -10.29
C ILE A 319 22.33 -1.54 -11.29
N GLU A 320 23.54 -1.97 -11.63
CA GLU A 320 24.32 -1.37 -12.72
C GLU A 320 23.78 -1.81 -14.09
N GLY A 321 23.89 -0.92 -15.08
CA GLY A 321 23.42 -1.15 -16.46
C GLY A 321 21.97 -0.69 -16.72
N PRO A 322 21.39 -1.08 -17.88
CA PRO A 322 20.00 -0.80 -18.24
C PRO A 322 18.93 -1.21 -17.21
N ARG A 323 18.14 -0.25 -16.71
CA ARG A 323 16.93 -0.50 -15.90
C ARG A 323 15.76 0.36 -16.39
N SER A 324 14.54 -0.03 -15.99
CA SER A 324 13.30 0.67 -16.39
C SER A 324 13.19 0.82 -17.91
N ILE A 325 13.49 -0.25 -18.64
CA ILE A 325 13.45 -0.28 -20.11
C ILE A 325 12.00 -0.22 -20.61
N SER A 326 11.75 0.65 -21.59
CA SER A 326 10.40 0.83 -22.17
C SER A 326 10.48 1.30 -23.60
N TRP A 327 9.43 1.01 -24.37
CA TRP A 327 9.18 1.65 -25.66
C TRP A 327 8.87 3.14 -25.47
N ARG A 328 9.26 3.96 -26.46
CA ARG A 328 8.69 5.31 -26.63
C ARG A 328 7.29 5.19 -27.27
N PRO A 329 6.20 5.56 -26.58
CA PRO A 329 4.83 5.37 -27.08
C PRO A 329 4.50 6.03 -28.43
N THR A 330 5.19 7.14 -28.75
CA THR A 330 4.95 7.96 -29.95
C THR A 330 5.90 7.66 -31.12
N ALA A 331 6.80 6.69 -30.96
CA ALA A 331 7.71 6.24 -32.02
C ALA A 331 7.48 4.75 -32.28
N PRO A 332 7.67 4.25 -33.51
CA PRO A 332 7.26 2.89 -33.87
C PRO A 332 7.98 1.81 -33.06
N HIS A 333 9.28 1.96 -32.79
CA HIS A 333 10.11 0.92 -32.17
C HIS A 333 11.44 1.47 -31.60
N THR A 334 11.38 2.54 -30.81
CA THR A 334 12.55 3.09 -30.12
C THR A 334 12.51 2.73 -28.64
N LEU A 335 13.61 2.21 -28.11
CA LEU A 335 13.77 1.86 -26.69
C LEU A 335 14.47 2.96 -25.92
N TYR A 336 14.07 3.14 -24.66
CA TYR A 336 14.71 4.00 -23.68
C TYR A 336 14.89 3.24 -22.36
N TRP A 337 15.96 3.54 -21.61
CA TRP A 337 16.24 2.98 -20.29
C TRP A 337 17.14 3.91 -19.49
N VAL A 338 17.32 3.64 -18.20
CA VAL A 338 18.22 4.40 -17.32
C VAL A 338 19.42 3.55 -16.94
N GLU A 339 20.59 4.16 -16.77
CA GLU A 339 21.79 3.52 -16.22
C GLU A 339 22.34 4.31 -15.05
N ALA A 340 22.77 3.62 -13.98
CA ALA A 340 23.42 4.24 -12.84
C ALA A 340 24.89 4.54 -13.17
N LEU A 341 25.38 5.71 -12.74
CA LEU A 341 26.73 6.22 -13.02
C LEU A 341 27.69 6.12 -11.83
N ASP A 342 27.17 5.72 -10.66
CA ASP A 342 27.87 5.71 -9.38
C ASP A 342 27.90 4.31 -8.76
N GLY A 343 27.90 3.28 -9.61
CA GLY A 343 27.85 1.88 -9.19
C GLY A 343 26.54 1.49 -8.50
N GLY A 344 25.49 2.31 -8.63
CA GLY A 344 24.22 2.10 -7.96
C GLY A 344 24.23 2.45 -6.47
N ASP A 345 25.33 3.00 -5.95
CA ASP A 345 25.48 3.35 -4.53
C ASP A 345 24.83 4.72 -4.23
N PRO A 346 23.73 4.76 -3.44
CA PRO A 346 23.08 6.03 -3.10
C PRO A 346 23.94 6.95 -2.23
N MET A 347 25.02 6.45 -1.61
CA MET A 347 25.94 7.23 -0.78
C MET A 347 27.16 7.75 -1.54
N ALA A 348 27.40 7.28 -2.76
CA ALA A 348 28.53 7.76 -3.56
C ALA A 348 28.44 9.27 -3.82
N GLU A 349 29.53 9.99 -3.57
CA GLU A 349 29.66 11.41 -3.88
C GLU A 349 30.10 11.60 -5.33
N VAL A 350 29.12 11.74 -6.22
CA VAL A 350 29.34 11.93 -7.66
C VAL A 350 28.59 13.16 -8.17
N PRO A 351 29.07 13.83 -9.23
CA PRO A 351 28.33 14.95 -9.83
C PRO A 351 27.08 14.51 -10.60
N HIS A 352 27.02 13.25 -11.06
CA HIS A 352 25.89 12.71 -11.81
C HIS A 352 25.63 11.27 -11.40
N ARG A 353 24.37 10.99 -11.07
CA ARG A 353 23.94 9.69 -10.55
C ARG A 353 23.40 8.78 -11.62
N ASP A 354 22.68 9.31 -12.60
CA ASP A 354 22.02 8.52 -13.63
C ASP A 354 22.16 9.12 -15.03
N ARG A 355 21.90 8.30 -16.04
CA ARG A 355 21.70 8.74 -17.42
C ARG A 355 20.54 8.02 -18.08
N LEU A 356 19.82 8.74 -18.93
CA LEU A 356 18.79 8.21 -19.82
C LEU A 356 19.43 7.84 -21.17
N MET A 357 19.19 6.63 -21.62
CA MET A 357 19.76 6.05 -22.83
C MET A 357 18.65 5.78 -23.87
N ARG A 358 19.05 5.69 -25.14
CA ARG A 358 18.19 5.38 -26.29
C ARG A 358 18.84 4.32 -27.19
N LEU A 359 18.01 3.47 -27.79
CA LEU A 359 18.39 2.58 -28.89
C LEU A 359 17.25 2.44 -29.90
N ASP A 360 17.57 2.65 -31.17
CA ASP A 360 16.64 2.45 -32.28
C ASP A 360 16.80 1.05 -32.91
N ALA A 361 15.75 0.59 -33.59
CA ALA A 361 15.82 -0.60 -34.43
C ALA A 361 16.93 -0.46 -35.50
N PRO A 362 17.63 -1.56 -35.87
CA PRO A 362 17.36 -2.95 -35.51
C PRO A 362 17.99 -3.40 -34.18
N PHE A 363 18.29 -2.46 -33.26
CA PHE A 363 18.80 -2.74 -31.91
C PHE A 363 20.20 -3.39 -31.85
N MET A 364 20.91 -3.34 -32.97
CA MET A 364 22.31 -3.79 -33.09
C MET A 364 23.29 -2.61 -33.17
N GLY A 365 22.77 -1.38 -33.16
CA GLY A 365 23.55 -0.14 -33.18
C GLY A 365 24.16 0.21 -31.83
N LYS A 366 24.90 1.32 -31.80
CA LYS A 366 25.39 1.90 -30.55
C LYS A 366 24.24 2.66 -29.86
N SER A 367 24.08 2.47 -28.56
CA SER A 367 23.14 3.26 -27.76
C SER A 367 23.61 4.70 -27.58
N GLU A 368 22.66 5.62 -27.47
CA GLU A 368 22.89 7.06 -27.35
C GLU A 368 22.47 7.57 -25.97
N GLU A 369 23.29 8.42 -25.36
CA GLU A 369 22.94 9.11 -24.12
C GLU A 369 22.07 10.33 -24.46
N VAL A 370 20.87 10.38 -23.88
CA VAL A 370 19.86 11.40 -24.15
C VAL A 370 19.89 12.50 -23.09
N PHE A 371 20.10 12.09 -21.84
CA PHE A 371 20.11 13.00 -20.70
C PHE A 371 20.98 12.43 -19.59
N ARG A 372 21.64 13.31 -18.85
CA ARG A 372 22.49 12.98 -17.72
C ARG A 372 21.98 13.73 -16.50
N ALA A 373 21.57 12.97 -15.48
CA ALA A 373 20.92 13.44 -14.28
C ALA A 373 21.94 13.69 -13.16
N GLU A 374 21.77 14.77 -12.42
CA GLU A 374 22.57 15.04 -11.21
C GLU A 374 22.14 14.09 -10.08
N HIS A 375 20.87 13.75 -10.02
CA HIS A 375 20.28 12.92 -8.97
C HIS A 375 19.61 11.64 -9.53
N ARG A 376 18.97 10.86 -8.66
CA ARG A 376 18.38 9.57 -9.04
C ARG A 376 17.10 9.77 -9.85
N ILE A 377 17.04 9.23 -11.06
CA ILE A 377 15.84 9.26 -11.91
C ILE A 377 14.77 8.34 -11.31
N LEU A 378 13.58 8.90 -11.10
CA LEU A 378 12.37 8.18 -10.69
C LEU A 378 11.67 7.49 -11.88
N PRO A 379 10.71 6.57 -11.64
CA PRO A 379 9.97 5.92 -12.74
C PRO A 379 9.33 6.93 -13.72
N TRP A 380 9.57 6.72 -15.03
CA TRP A 380 9.25 7.69 -16.08
C TRP A 380 8.49 7.11 -17.29
N MET A 381 8.30 5.79 -17.36
CA MET A 381 7.88 5.06 -18.57
C MET A 381 6.56 5.58 -19.20
N ASN A 382 5.64 6.11 -18.38
CA ASN A 382 4.33 6.62 -18.82
C ASN A 382 4.26 8.16 -18.90
N ALA A 383 5.39 8.85 -18.80
CA ALA A 383 5.48 10.31 -18.68
C ALA A 383 5.78 11.02 -20.02
N TRP A 384 5.45 10.37 -21.14
CA TRP A 384 5.59 10.92 -22.49
C TRP A 384 4.43 11.83 -22.86
N ALA A 385 4.69 12.83 -23.69
CA ALA A 385 3.67 13.64 -24.35
C ALA A 385 2.82 12.82 -25.35
N GLU A 386 1.61 13.30 -25.68
CA GLU A 386 0.77 12.67 -26.71
C GLU A 386 1.40 12.82 -28.11
N GLU A 387 2.10 13.92 -28.34
CA GLU A 387 2.73 14.24 -29.63
C GLU A 387 4.22 14.52 -29.48
N GLY A 388 5.00 14.15 -30.51
CA GLY A 388 6.44 14.39 -30.56
C GLY A 388 7.23 13.58 -29.52
N GLY A 389 8.37 14.11 -29.10
CA GLY A 389 9.36 13.44 -28.25
C GLY A 389 9.53 14.06 -26.87
N VAL A 390 8.51 14.74 -26.36
CA VAL A 390 8.60 15.37 -25.03
C VAL A 390 8.38 14.31 -23.93
N LEU A 391 9.34 14.19 -23.01
CA LEU A 391 9.31 13.34 -21.83
C LEU A 391 9.41 14.19 -20.57
N MET A 392 8.51 13.96 -19.61
CA MET A 392 8.65 14.48 -18.25
C MET A 392 9.49 13.51 -17.43
N LEU A 393 10.63 13.96 -16.92
CA LEU A 393 11.58 13.14 -16.17
C LEU A 393 11.80 13.76 -14.79
N THR A 394 11.59 13.00 -13.73
CA THR A 394 11.79 13.48 -12.35
C THR A 394 13.01 12.84 -11.74
N GLU A 395 13.86 13.65 -11.10
CA GLU A 395 15.00 13.21 -10.30
C GLU A 395 14.75 13.47 -8.81
N ASN A 396 15.33 12.65 -7.94
CA ASN A 396 15.22 12.74 -6.49
C ASN A 396 16.59 12.98 -5.83
N GLU A 397 16.73 14.12 -5.17
CA GLU A 397 17.83 14.43 -4.27
C GLU A 397 17.53 13.88 -2.87
N ARG A 398 18.07 12.69 -2.63
CA ARG A 398 17.84 11.91 -1.41
C ARG A 398 18.12 12.66 -0.10
N MET A 399 19.20 13.46 -0.04
CA MET A 399 19.64 14.09 1.21
C MET A 399 18.75 15.27 1.61
N ARG A 400 18.36 16.11 0.66
CA ARG A 400 17.47 17.25 0.90
C ARG A 400 15.98 16.90 0.83
N ARG A 401 15.65 15.67 0.40
CA ARG A 401 14.28 15.24 0.07
C ARG A 401 13.61 16.20 -0.91
N TRP A 402 14.37 16.52 -1.96
CA TRP A 402 13.97 17.47 -2.99
C TRP A 402 13.81 16.73 -4.31
N SER A 403 12.77 17.08 -5.06
CA SER A 403 12.52 16.53 -6.40
C SER A 403 12.70 17.58 -7.47
N TYR A 404 13.29 17.18 -8.60
CA TYR A 404 13.54 18.04 -9.76
C TYR A 404 12.86 17.44 -10.98
N THR A 405 11.86 18.12 -11.54
CA THR A 405 11.13 17.63 -12.72
C THR A 405 11.55 18.40 -13.96
N TRP A 406 12.07 17.67 -14.94
CA TRP A 406 12.57 18.17 -16.21
C TRP A 406 11.60 17.86 -17.35
N LEU A 407 11.62 18.69 -18.39
CA LEU A 407 11.02 18.39 -19.69
C LEU A 407 12.14 18.21 -20.72
N LEU A 408 12.18 17.02 -21.33
CA LEU A 408 13.15 16.61 -22.32
C LEU A 408 12.45 16.52 -23.67
N ASP A 409 12.81 17.35 -24.64
CA ASP A 409 12.41 17.16 -26.05
C ASP A 409 13.52 16.34 -26.73
N VAL A 410 13.33 15.03 -26.78
CA VAL A 410 14.35 14.08 -27.28
C VAL A 410 14.50 14.12 -28.80
N ASP A 411 13.53 14.70 -29.52
CA ASP A 411 13.62 14.89 -30.97
C ASP A 411 14.48 16.12 -31.30
N LYS A 412 14.46 17.14 -30.44
CA LYS A 412 15.30 18.34 -30.57
C LYS A 412 16.62 18.27 -29.79
N GLY A 413 16.77 17.30 -28.89
CA GLY A 413 17.95 17.17 -28.02
C GLY A 413 18.05 18.31 -27.00
N THR A 414 16.91 18.80 -26.49
CA THR A 414 16.87 19.89 -25.50
C THR A 414 16.24 19.43 -24.20
N SER A 415 16.77 19.89 -23.07
CA SER A 415 16.19 19.69 -21.74
C SER A 415 16.04 21.01 -21.00
N ARG A 416 15.04 21.11 -20.13
CA ARG A 416 14.86 22.25 -19.22
C ARG A 416 14.25 21.78 -17.91
N LEU A 417 14.69 22.39 -16.80
CA LEU A 417 14.00 22.22 -15.52
C LEU A 417 12.61 22.84 -15.67
N TRP A 418 11.57 22.10 -15.29
CA TRP A 418 10.19 22.56 -15.36
C TRP A 418 9.72 23.10 -14.02
N PHE A 419 9.99 22.35 -12.95
CA PHE A 419 9.79 22.77 -11.56
C PHE A 419 10.58 21.86 -10.62
N ASP A 420 10.75 22.29 -9.39
CA ASP A 420 11.32 21.50 -8.31
C ASP A 420 10.50 21.73 -7.02
N MET A 421 10.62 20.84 -6.05
CA MET A 421 9.88 20.95 -4.78
C MET A 421 10.48 20.09 -3.65
N ASP A 422 10.24 20.53 -2.41
CA ASP A 422 10.35 19.69 -1.21
C ASP A 422 9.28 18.60 -1.27
N GLU A 423 9.68 17.33 -1.15
CA GLU A 423 8.77 16.18 -1.14
C GLU A 423 7.78 16.20 0.03
N SER A 424 8.10 16.94 1.09
CA SER A 424 7.25 17.07 2.28
C SER A 424 6.27 18.25 2.18
N ASP A 425 6.39 19.11 1.16
CA ASP A 425 5.52 20.28 0.96
C ASP A 425 4.25 19.91 0.17
N ARG A 426 3.24 19.45 0.91
CA ARG A 426 1.92 19.06 0.39
C ARG A 426 1.08 20.24 -0.06
N TYR A 427 1.30 21.44 0.47
CA TYR A 427 0.48 22.62 0.13
C TYR A 427 0.83 23.18 -1.25
N ASN A 428 2.09 23.05 -1.67
CA ASN A 428 2.56 23.47 -2.99
C ASN A 428 2.74 22.32 -3.98
N ASP A 429 2.33 21.09 -3.62
CA ASP A 429 2.38 19.92 -4.49
C ASP A 429 1.55 20.14 -5.78
N PRO A 430 2.19 20.15 -6.98
CA PRO A 430 1.51 20.35 -8.25
C PRO A 430 0.67 19.13 -8.68
N GLY A 431 0.75 18.03 -7.94
CA GLY A 431 0.10 16.76 -8.25
C GLY A 431 0.84 15.97 -9.32
N SER A 432 0.15 15.02 -9.92
CA SER A 432 0.70 14.13 -10.96
C SER A 432 -0.04 14.30 -12.28
N PRO A 433 0.64 14.11 -13.43
CA PRO A 433 -0.01 14.17 -14.73
C PRO A 433 -1.07 13.06 -14.84
N LEU A 434 -2.19 13.38 -15.49
CA LEU A 434 -3.16 12.39 -15.92
C LEU A 434 -2.63 11.64 -17.13
N SER A 435 -2.96 10.35 -17.24
CA SER A 435 -2.61 9.54 -18.40
C SER A 435 -3.80 9.30 -19.33
N LYS A 436 -3.49 9.00 -20.60
CA LYS A 436 -4.44 8.60 -21.64
C LYS A 436 -3.78 7.52 -22.51
N GLN A 437 -4.57 6.61 -23.06
CA GLN A 437 -4.09 5.66 -24.06
C GLN A 437 -4.11 6.28 -25.46
N LEU A 438 -3.04 6.05 -26.21
CA LEU A 438 -2.98 6.29 -27.65
C LEU A 438 -3.75 5.19 -28.40
N PRO A 439 -4.08 5.38 -29.70
CA PRO A 439 -4.72 4.34 -30.53
C PRO A 439 -3.98 3.00 -30.56
N ASN A 440 -2.67 3.00 -30.31
CA ASN A 440 -1.83 1.82 -30.22
C ASN A 440 -1.82 1.16 -28.81
N GLY A 441 -2.63 1.63 -27.87
CA GLY A 441 -2.75 1.07 -26.52
C GLY A 441 -1.73 1.56 -25.49
N HIS A 442 -0.64 2.22 -25.91
CA HIS A 442 0.37 2.74 -24.98
C HIS A 442 -0.12 3.99 -24.25
N TRP A 443 0.36 4.16 -23.02
CA TRP A 443 -0.01 5.26 -22.15
C TRP A 443 0.93 6.45 -22.31
N VAL A 444 0.34 7.65 -22.34
CA VAL A 444 1.02 8.94 -22.40
C VAL A 444 0.35 9.91 -21.42
N MET A 445 1.02 10.99 -21.08
CA MET A 445 0.40 12.13 -20.38
C MET A 445 -0.71 12.72 -21.26
N ARG A 446 -1.88 12.97 -20.66
CA ARG A 446 -3.01 13.57 -21.35
C ARG A 446 -2.76 15.06 -21.56
N GLN A 447 -2.83 15.49 -22.82
CA GLN A 447 -2.52 16.84 -23.26
C GLN A 447 -3.74 17.56 -23.85
N LEU A 448 -3.72 18.88 -23.69
CA LEU A 448 -4.54 19.79 -24.47
C LEU A 448 -3.62 20.82 -25.12
N LYS A 449 -3.28 20.59 -26.40
CA LYS A 449 -2.28 21.39 -27.12
C LYS A 449 -0.95 21.40 -26.36
N ASN A 450 -0.50 22.56 -25.90
CA ASN A 450 0.79 22.74 -25.22
C ASN A 450 0.68 22.70 -23.68
N GLU A 451 -0.35 22.05 -23.17
CA GLU A 451 -0.63 21.94 -21.73
C GLU A 451 -0.94 20.48 -21.36
N VAL A 452 -0.61 20.07 -20.14
CA VAL A 452 -0.84 18.73 -19.60
C VAL A 452 -1.82 18.80 -18.44
N TYR A 453 -2.74 17.85 -18.35
CA TYR A 453 -3.65 17.77 -17.22
C TYR A 453 -2.97 17.16 -16.00
N PHE A 454 -3.14 17.79 -14.84
CA PHE A 454 -2.60 17.34 -13.54
C PHE A 454 -3.73 17.18 -12.53
N ARG A 455 -3.59 16.24 -11.60
CA ARG A 455 -4.46 16.14 -10.41
C ARG A 455 -3.62 15.94 -9.16
N GLY A 456 -4.11 16.44 -8.03
CA GLY A 456 -3.50 16.23 -6.73
C GLY A 456 -4.53 16.23 -5.59
N SER A 457 -4.10 15.82 -4.40
CA SER A 457 -4.89 15.90 -3.17
C SER A 457 -5.18 17.35 -2.77
N GLY A 458 -4.28 18.27 -3.14
CA GLY A 458 -4.46 19.72 -2.95
C GLY A 458 -4.61 20.12 -1.49
N ALA A 459 -3.75 19.58 -0.62
CA ALA A 459 -3.73 19.87 0.81
C ALA A 459 -3.72 21.38 1.08
N THR A 460 -4.44 21.79 2.13
CA THR A 460 -4.55 23.18 2.60
C THR A 460 -4.73 23.20 4.10
N ASP A 461 -4.72 24.41 4.67
CA ASP A 461 -5.17 24.67 6.03
C ASP A 461 -6.67 24.32 6.27
N GLN A 462 -7.44 24.01 5.24
CA GLN A 462 -8.81 23.49 5.34
C GLN A 462 -8.89 21.96 5.17
N GLY A 463 -7.73 21.28 5.06
CA GLY A 463 -7.61 19.88 4.70
C GLY A 463 -7.41 19.67 3.20
N ASP A 464 -7.47 18.42 2.77
CA ASP A 464 -7.33 18.03 1.36
C ASP A 464 -8.48 18.62 0.54
N ARG A 465 -8.11 19.43 -0.46
CA ARG A 465 -9.04 19.98 -1.45
C ARG A 465 -8.59 19.54 -2.85
N PRO A 466 -8.95 18.32 -3.31
CA PRO A 466 -8.45 17.81 -4.58
C PRO A 466 -8.72 18.75 -5.76
N PHE A 467 -7.86 18.69 -6.77
CA PHE A 467 -7.93 19.59 -7.91
C PHE A 467 -7.68 18.90 -9.26
N LEU A 468 -8.06 19.60 -10.32
CA LEU A 468 -7.68 19.32 -11.70
C LEU A 468 -7.08 20.58 -12.31
N ASP A 469 -5.82 20.51 -12.69
CA ASP A 469 -5.08 21.60 -13.31
C ASP A 469 -4.76 21.30 -14.76
N LEU A 470 -4.60 22.37 -15.53
CA LEU A 470 -4.01 22.34 -16.86
C LEU A 470 -2.72 23.16 -16.81
N ARG A 471 -1.57 22.49 -16.93
CA ARG A 471 -0.25 23.09 -16.72
C ARG A 471 0.49 23.23 -18.03
N ASN A 472 1.08 24.38 -18.27
CA ASN A 472 1.73 24.71 -19.53
C ASN A 472 3.11 24.05 -19.67
N LEU A 473 3.41 23.49 -20.84
CA LEU A 473 4.67 22.81 -21.13
C LEU A 473 5.83 23.75 -21.49
N GLU A 474 5.60 25.06 -21.58
CA GLU A 474 6.63 26.07 -21.88
C GLU A 474 6.85 27.06 -20.73
N SER A 475 5.98 27.06 -19.71
CA SER A 475 6.04 27.96 -18.57
C SER A 475 5.67 27.24 -17.27
N ASP A 476 5.79 27.93 -16.14
CA ASP A 476 5.40 27.48 -14.81
C ASP A 476 3.90 27.67 -14.51
N LYS A 477 3.14 28.19 -15.47
CA LYS A 477 1.73 28.57 -15.30
C LYS A 477 0.80 27.37 -15.36
N SER A 478 -0.17 27.35 -14.45
CA SER A 478 -1.27 26.38 -14.41
C SER A 478 -2.62 27.09 -14.33
N THR A 479 -3.64 26.50 -14.97
CA THR A 479 -5.04 26.91 -14.84
C THR A 479 -5.81 25.87 -14.02
N ARG A 480 -6.38 26.30 -12.90
CA ARG A 480 -7.26 25.48 -12.06
C ARG A 480 -8.64 25.30 -12.71
N LEU A 481 -8.91 24.09 -13.20
CA LEU A 481 -10.17 23.73 -13.85
C LEU A 481 -11.22 23.24 -12.85
N PHE A 482 -10.79 22.48 -11.85
CA PHE A 482 -11.61 22.03 -10.73
C PHE A 482 -10.82 22.17 -9.43
N ARG A 483 -11.52 22.55 -8.37
CA ARG A 483 -11.06 22.60 -7.00
C ARG A 483 -12.19 22.12 -6.11
N CYS A 484 -11.91 21.17 -5.23
CA CYS A 484 -12.86 20.68 -4.26
C CYS A 484 -13.35 21.82 -3.35
N ASP A 485 -14.65 21.86 -3.14
CA ASP A 485 -15.30 22.78 -2.22
C ASP A 485 -14.93 22.43 -0.75
N PRO A 486 -14.73 23.41 0.15
CA PRO A 486 -14.42 23.14 1.56
C PRO A 486 -15.52 22.39 2.35
N ASP A 487 -16.76 22.36 1.86
CA ASP A 487 -17.90 21.76 2.57
C ASP A 487 -18.14 20.29 2.20
N ARG A 488 -17.40 19.75 1.23
CA ARG A 488 -17.50 18.35 0.80
C ARG A 488 -16.15 17.79 0.37
N TYR A 489 -16.12 16.51 0.03
CA TYR A 489 -14.94 15.90 -0.56
C TYR A 489 -15.25 15.39 -1.97
N GLU A 490 -14.60 15.99 -2.96
CA GLU A 490 -14.75 15.67 -4.37
C GLU A 490 -13.39 15.39 -4.99
N SER A 491 -13.30 14.35 -5.83
CA SER A 491 -12.07 14.01 -6.53
C SER A 491 -12.32 13.66 -8.00
N PHE A 492 -11.36 14.05 -8.85
CA PHE A 492 -11.37 13.71 -10.27
C PHE A 492 -11.11 12.22 -10.49
N VAL A 493 -11.99 11.57 -11.24
CA VAL A 493 -11.92 10.14 -11.57
C VAL A 493 -11.32 9.95 -12.97
N ALA A 494 -12.02 10.42 -14.00
CA ALA A 494 -11.61 10.32 -15.41
C ALA A 494 -12.31 11.39 -16.27
N PHE A 495 -11.84 11.63 -17.49
CA PHE A 495 -12.62 12.38 -18.48
C PHE A 495 -13.82 11.55 -18.95
N ALA A 496 -14.85 12.20 -19.52
CA ALA A 496 -16.05 11.54 -20.00
C ALA A 496 -16.34 11.88 -21.47
N GLY A 497 -16.04 10.94 -22.37
CA GLY A 497 -16.15 11.09 -23.83
C GLY A 497 -15.16 12.10 -24.41
N ASP A 498 -15.47 12.59 -25.61
CA ASP A 498 -14.72 13.64 -26.28
C ASP A 498 -15.12 15.02 -25.75
N GLY A 499 -14.18 15.74 -25.12
CA GLY A 499 -14.38 17.12 -24.66
C GLY A 499 -13.77 17.43 -23.30
N ASP A 500 -14.34 18.43 -22.62
CA ASP A 500 -13.91 18.86 -21.28
C ASP A 500 -14.79 18.34 -20.14
N LYS A 501 -15.74 17.43 -20.42
CA LYS A 501 -16.53 16.74 -19.41
C LYS A 501 -15.67 15.73 -18.65
N PHE A 502 -15.95 15.55 -17.37
CA PHE A 502 -15.25 14.59 -16.53
C PHE A 502 -16.14 14.01 -15.44
N ILE A 503 -15.70 12.91 -14.86
CA ILE A 503 -16.35 12.19 -13.77
C ILE A 503 -15.71 12.66 -12.47
N LEU A 504 -16.54 13.11 -11.54
CA LEU A 504 -16.15 13.33 -10.15
C LEU A 504 -16.71 12.22 -9.27
N ARG A 505 -15.95 11.78 -8.28
CA ARG A 505 -16.49 11.12 -7.10
C ARG A 505 -16.75 12.19 -6.06
N SER A 506 -17.96 12.26 -5.51
CA SER A 506 -18.39 13.28 -4.54
C SER A 506 -18.99 12.60 -3.32
N GLU A 507 -18.58 13.06 -2.14
CA GLU A 507 -19.05 12.58 -0.84
C GLU A 507 -19.08 13.73 0.18
N SER A 508 -19.83 13.52 1.27
CA SER A 508 -19.78 14.38 2.46
C SER A 508 -19.85 13.48 3.70
N PRO A 509 -19.77 14.01 4.93
CA PRO A 509 -19.97 13.20 6.13
C PRO A 509 -21.32 12.45 6.14
N VAL A 510 -22.34 12.96 5.44
CA VAL A 510 -23.68 12.36 5.36
C VAL A 510 -24.07 11.87 3.95
N ASP A 511 -23.41 12.35 2.90
CA ASP A 511 -23.70 11.93 1.53
C ASP A 511 -22.79 10.76 1.11
N VAL A 512 -23.42 9.64 0.77
CA VAL A 512 -22.73 8.43 0.29
C VAL A 512 -21.91 8.75 -0.96
N PRO A 513 -20.66 8.25 -1.05
CA PRO A 513 -19.81 8.50 -2.20
C PRO A 513 -20.45 8.02 -3.50
N ASN A 514 -20.74 8.95 -4.39
CA ASN A 514 -21.34 8.68 -5.69
C ASN A 514 -20.55 9.36 -6.82
N TYR A 515 -20.74 8.87 -8.03
CA TYR A 515 -20.07 9.35 -9.23
C TYR A 515 -21.00 10.30 -9.99
N TYR A 516 -20.43 11.39 -10.48
CA TYR A 516 -21.16 12.47 -11.13
C TYR A 516 -20.50 12.83 -12.44
N LEU A 517 -21.30 12.87 -13.51
CA LEU A 517 -20.90 13.49 -14.77
C LEU A 517 -20.87 15.00 -14.57
N THR A 518 -19.70 15.57 -14.76
CA THR A 518 -19.43 16.99 -14.55
C THR A 518 -19.16 17.66 -15.88
N THR A 519 -19.92 18.72 -16.17
CA THR A 519 -19.76 19.54 -17.38
C THR A 519 -19.26 20.92 -16.96
N PRO A 520 -18.07 21.35 -17.43
CA PRO A 520 -17.60 22.72 -17.24
C PRO A 520 -18.50 23.72 -17.96
N GLY A 521 -18.84 24.78 -17.25
CA GLY A 521 -19.60 25.92 -17.73
C GLY A 521 -18.71 27.10 -18.11
N LYS A 522 -19.26 28.30 -17.99
CA LYS A 522 -18.57 29.55 -18.34
C LYS A 522 -17.37 29.79 -17.41
N LYS A 523 -16.33 30.45 -17.95
CA LYS A 523 -15.22 30.97 -17.14
C LYS A 523 -15.74 32.02 -16.16
N ILE A 524 -15.23 31.99 -14.94
CA ILE A 524 -15.54 32.94 -13.87
C ILE A 524 -14.26 33.57 -13.34
N LYS A 525 -14.38 34.76 -12.75
CA LYS A 525 -13.30 35.35 -11.97
C LYS A 525 -13.23 34.60 -10.63
N ALA A 526 -12.12 33.94 -10.37
CA ALA A 526 -11.87 33.20 -9.14
C ALA A 526 -10.68 33.80 -8.39
N ALA A 527 -10.60 33.53 -7.08
CA ALA A 527 -9.39 33.79 -6.31
C ALA A 527 -8.24 32.88 -6.79
N GLU A 528 -7.01 33.22 -6.44
CA GLU A 528 -5.86 32.35 -6.71
C GLU A 528 -6.06 30.97 -6.05
N GLY A 529 -5.72 29.90 -6.78
CA GLY A 529 -5.93 28.52 -6.33
C GLY A 529 -7.34 27.96 -6.45
N GLU A 530 -8.34 28.78 -6.83
CA GLU A 530 -9.75 28.38 -6.96
C GLU A 530 -10.16 28.09 -8.42
N ALA A 531 -11.23 27.31 -8.58
CA ALA A 531 -11.71 26.87 -9.89
C ALA A 531 -12.16 28.04 -10.77
N THR A 532 -11.62 28.12 -11.98
CA THR A 532 -11.88 29.21 -12.94
C THR A 532 -13.13 28.99 -13.81
N ARG A 533 -13.89 27.91 -13.56
CA ARG A 533 -15.12 27.57 -14.30
C ARG A 533 -16.22 27.14 -13.34
N GLN A 534 -17.46 27.46 -13.70
CA GLN A 534 -18.64 26.84 -13.07
C GLN A 534 -18.73 25.37 -13.46
N LEU A 535 -19.25 24.51 -12.57
CA LEU A 535 -19.40 23.08 -12.83
C LEU A 535 -20.86 22.67 -12.63
N LYS A 536 -21.45 22.05 -13.65
CA LYS A 536 -22.75 21.39 -13.56
C LYS A 536 -22.53 19.89 -13.34
N ARG A 537 -23.14 19.32 -12.30
CA ARG A 537 -23.02 17.90 -11.94
C ARG A 537 -24.35 17.17 -12.17
N VAL A 538 -24.29 15.96 -12.68
CA VAL A 538 -25.42 15.04 -12.85
C VAL A 538 -25.00 13.67 -12.29
N PRO A 539 -25.76 13.05 -11.37
CA PRO A 539 -25.39 11.76 -10.80
C PRO A 539 -25.40 10.65 -11.86
N ILE A 540 -24.35 9.81 -11.84
CA ILE A 540 -24.21 8.58 -12.62
C ILE A 540 -24.63 7.38 -11.75
N THR A 541 -24.25 7.39 -10.48
CA THR A 541 -24.55 6.34 -9.51
C THR A 541 -25.46 6.86 -8.39
N HIS A 542 -26.12 5.93 -7.69
CA HIS A 542 -27.05 6.19 -6.59
C HIS A 542 -26.86 5.12 -5.50
N PHE A 543 -25.65 5.01 -4.95
CA PHE A 543 -25.35 4.12 -3.83
C PHE A 543 -26.01 4.62 -2.53
N GLU A 544 -26.51 3.69 -1.73
CA GLU A 544 -27.19 3.95 -0.45
C GLU A 544 -26.21 3.82 0.72
N ASP A 545 -26.56 4.39 1.89
CA ASP A 545 -25.72 4.35 3.08
C ASP A 545 -25.91 2.99 3.78
N PRO A 546 -24.88 2.12 3.81
CA PRO A 546 -25.00 0.82 4.45
C PRO A 546 -24.87 0.92 5.99
N THR A 547 -24.47 2.07 6.53
CA THR A 547 -24.11 2.29 7.95
C THR A 547 -24.59 3.66 8.47
N PRO A 548 -25.91 3.93 8.47
CA PRO A 548 -26.47 5.22 8.89
C PRO A 548 -26.15 5.58 10.35
N GLU A 549 -25.88 4.59 11.21
CA GLU A 549 -25.44 4.79 12.60
C GLU A 549 -24.16 5.64 12.72
N LEU A 550 -23.24 5.54 11.74
CA LEU A 550 -21.99 6.29 11.76
C LEU A 550 -22.19 7.80 11.50
N ARG A 551 -23.34 8.21 10.96
CA ARG A 551 -23.63 9.64 10.67
C ARG A 551 -23.76 10.50 11.92
N GLN A 552 -23.90 9.88 13.09
CA GLN A 552 -24.00 10.55 14.39
C GLN A 552 -22.63 10.82 15.02
N ILE A 553 -21.53 10.36 14.40
CA ILE A 553 -20.17 10.64 14.87
C ILE A 553 -19.81 12.08 14.50
N GLU A 554 -19.49 12.87 15.50
CA GLU A 554 -18.99 14.23 15.28
C GLU A 554 -17.49 14.19 15.03
N LYS A 555 -17.02 15.00 14.07
CA LYS A 555 -15.62 15.04 13.65
C LYS A 555 -15.11 16.48 13.55
N GLN A 556 -13.98 16.77 14.17
CA GLN A 556 -13.29 18.06 14.06
C GLN A 556 -11.77 17.89 13.99
N ILE A 557 -11.09 18.78 13.26
CA ILE A 557 -9.62 18.88 13.27
C ILE A 557 -9.23 19.87 14.37
N VAL A 558 -8.41 19.43 15.32
CA VAL A 558 -7.90 20.25 16.41
C VAL A 558 -6.44 20.55 16.15
N ARG A 559 -6.05 21.81 16.29
CA ARG A 559 -4.67 22.29 16.14
C ARG A 559 -4.13 22.78 17.47
N TYR A 560 -2.85 22.52 17.69
CA TYR A 560 -2.11 22.89 18.89
C TYR A 560 -0.62 22.92 18.57
N GLU A 561 0.20 23.28 19.56
CA GLU A 561 1.65 23.37 19.41
C GLU A 561 2.32 22.51 20.48
N ARG A 562 3.43 21.89 20.10
CA ARG A 562 4.39 21.31 21.03
C ARG A 562 5.16 22.42 21.75
N GLU A 563 5.76 22.14 22.91
CA GLU A 563 6.46 23.16 23.71
C GLU A 563 7.57 23.91 22.94
N ASP A 564 8.21 23.26 21.97
CA ASP A 564 9.25 23.83 21.11
C ASP A 564 8.73 24.57 19.87
N GLY A 565 7.40 24.73 19.75
CA GLY A 565 6.73 25.45 18.67
C GLY A 565 6.46 24.61 17.42
N VAL A 566 6.65 23.29 17.47
CA VAL A 566 6.23 22.42 16.37
C VAL A 566 4.70 22.40 16.28
N PRO A 567 4.10 22.82 15.14
CA PRO A 567 2.66 22.76 14.94
C PRO A 567 2.19 21.31 14.83
N LEU A 568 1.18 20.95 15.62
CA LEU A 568 0.59 19.61 15.67
C LEU A 568 -0.92 19.67 15.43
N SER A 569 -1.50 18.51 15.11
CA SER A 569 -2.96 18.37 15.01
C SER A 569 -3.40 16.93 15.27
N PHE A 570 -4.68 16.77 15.61
CA PHE A 570 -5.37 15.48 15.59
C PHE A 570 -6.79 15.66 15.06
N GLN A 571 -7.40 14.56 14.59
CA GLN A 571 -8.83 14.49 14.32
C GLN A 571 -9.53 13.99 15.59
N LEU A 572 -10.34 14.84 16.21
CA LEU A 572 -11.20 14.44 17.33
C LEU A 572 -12.50 13.88 16.76
N LEU A 573 -12.79 12.63 17.10
CA LEU A 573 -14.04 11.96 16.81
C LEU A 573 -14.77 11.68 18.12
N LEU A 574 -16.04 12.07 18.17
CA LEU A 574 -16.89 11.90 19.34
C LEU A 574 -17.96 10.84 19.07
N PRO A 575 -18.27 10.00 20.08
CA PRO A 575 -19.19 8.88 19.90
C PRO A 575 -20.62 9.37 19.65
N PRO A 576 -21.48 8.56 18.99
CA PRO A 576 -22.89 8.87 18.82
C PRO A 576 -23.57 9.23 20.16
N GLY A 577 -24.30 10.35 20.18
CA GLY A 577 -25.04 10.80 21.37
C GLY A 577 -24.21 11.53 22.43
N TYR A 578 -22.96 11.90 22.12
CA TYR A 578 -22.11 12.72 23.00
C TYR A 578 -22.84 13.96 23.55
N GLN A 579 -22.57 14.30 24.80
CA GLN A 579 -23.09 15.48 25.47
C GLN A 579 -21.93 16.44 25.78
N GLU A 580 -21.99 17.64 25.22
CA GLU A 580 -20.98 18.69 25.39
C GLU A 580 -20.65 18.91 26.88
N GLY A 581 -19.35 18.97 27.20
CA GLY A 581 -18.84 19.13 28.56
C GLY A 581 -18.70 17.83 29.36
N THR A 582 -19.00 16.67 28.76
CA THR A 582 -18.71 15.36 29.37
C THR A 582 -17.30 14.92 29.02
N ALA A 583 -16.49 14.56 30.02
CA ALA A 583 -15.18 13.94 29.81
C ALA A 583 -15.34 12.42 29.56
N LEU A 584 -14.79 11.95 28.44
CA LEU A 584 -14.89 10.57 27.99
C LEU A 584 -13.60 9.79 28.23
N PRO A 585 -13.67 8.45 28.32
CA PRO A 585 -12.49 7.64 28.08
C PRO A 585 -12.04 7.87 26.63
N THR A 586 -10.75 8.05 26.42
CA THR A 586 -10.21 8.49 25.12
C THR A 586 -9.20 7.49 24.58
N VAL A 587 -9.28 7.21 23.29
CA VAL A 587 -8.30 6.41 22.56
C VAL A 587 -7.46 7.31 21.65
N ILE A 588 -6.14 7.26 21.80
CA ILE A 588 -5.21 7.94 20.90
C ILE A 588 -4.67 6.94 19.88
N TYR A 589 -4.81 7.27 18.60
CA TYR A 589 -4.15 6.57 17.51
C TYR A 589 -3.21 7.52 16.77
N ALA A 590 -1.97 7.06 16.58
CA ALA A 590 -0.93 7.79 15.87
C ALA A 590 0.02 6.82 15.14
N TYR A 591 0.75 7.39 14.18
CA TYR A 591 1.79 6.70 13.43
C TYR A 591 2.94 7.69 13.17
N PRO A 592 4.11 7.53 13.81
CA PRO A 592 5.21 8.47 13.64
C PRO A 592 5.77 8.47 12.21
N LEU A 593 6.08 9.66 11.69
CA LEU A 593 6.67 9.90 10.36
C LEU A 593 7.76 10.97 10.44
N GLU A 594 8.74 10.91 9.54
CA GLU A 594 9.91 11.80 9.54
C GLU A 594 9.75 13.01 8.62
N TYR A 595 10.22 14.17 9.07
CA TYR A 595 10.12 15.45 8.37
C TYR A 595 11.43 16.24 8.43
N ALA A 596 11.76 16.91 7.32
CA ALA A 596 12.96 17.76 7.23
C ALA A 596 12.80 19.09 8.00
N SER A 597 11.55 19.53 8.24
CA SER A 597 11.27 20.80 8.94
C SER A 597 9.95 20.76 9.70
N ALA A 598 9.87 21.57 10.76
CA ALA A 598 8.64 21.73 11.57
C ALA A 598 7.47 22.30 10.75
N SER A 599 7.74 23.16 9.76
CA SER A 599 6.69 23.75 8.91
C SER A 599 6.01 22.73 8.01
N THR A 600 6.76 21.80 7.42
CA THR A 600 6.20 20.71 6.61
C THR A 600 5.50 19.65 7.47
N ALA A 601 6.01 19.41 8.69
CA ALA A 601 5.34 18.57 9.69
C ALA A 601 3.97 19.12 10.10
N GLY A 602 3.83 20.45 10.18
CA GLY A 602 2.57 21.13 10.54
C GLY A 602 1.50 21.18 9.46
N GLN A 603 1.78 20.71 8.25
CA GLN A 603 0.82 20.76 7.16
C GLN A 603 -0.30 19.73 7.39
N VAL A 604 -1.54 20.19 7.26
CA VAL A 604 -2.72 19.37 7.46
C VAL A 604 -2.89 18.44 6.27
N SER A 605 -3.15 17.16 6.52
CA SER A 605 -3.47 16.17 5.50
C SER A 605 -4.80 15.47 5.80
N GLY A 606 -5.43 14.94 4.77
CA GLY A 606 -6.76 14.32 4.88
C GLY A 606 -7.90 15.34 4.92
N SER A 607 -9.13 14.86 5.06
CA SER A 607 -10.32 15.72 5.07
C SER A 607 -11.34 15.26 6.12
N SER A 608 -11.87 16.21 6.88
CA SER A 608 -13.02 15.99 7.77
C SER A 608 -14.35 15.88 7.01
N ARG A 609 -14.35 16.12 5.69
CA ARG A 609 -15.54 16.11 4.83
C ARG A 609 -15.79 14.77 4.14
N ARG A 610 -14.99 13.74 4.41
CA ARG A 610 -15.19 12.41 3.83
C ARG A 610 -16.32 11.66 4.50
N PHE A 611 -17.00 10.81 3.73
CA PHE A 611 -17.96 9.86 4.25
C PHE A 611 -17.22 8.75 5.00
N MET A 612 -17.50 8.60 6.29
CA MET A 612 -16.83 7.60 7.12
C MET A 612 -17.35 6.20 6.80
N ARG A 613 -16.44 5.23 6.67
CA ARG A 613 -16.74 3.80 6.74
C ARG A 613 -15.70 3.15 7.64
N LEU A 614 -16.13 2.17 8.43
CA LEU A 614 -15.23 1.40 9.29
C LEU A 614 -15.04 0.03 8.65
N ASN A 615 -13.79 -0.32 8.35
CA ASN A 615 -13.41 -1.58 7.73
C ASN A 615 -12.27 -2.23 8.52
N GLY A 616 -12.15 -3.56 8.42
CA GLY A 616 -11.10 -4.34 9.06
C GLY A 616 -11.04 -4.14 10.58
N ALA A 617 -9.86 -4.33 11.15
CA ALA A 617 -9.60 -4.13 12.57
C ALA A 617 -9.40 -2.65 12.96
N SER A 618 -10.26 -1.73 12.52
CA SER A 618 -10.11 -0.30 12.81
C SER A 618 -10.20 0.01 14.31
N HIS A 619 -9.39 0.96 14.81
CA HIS A 619 -9.55 1.50 16.17
C HIS A 619 -10.80 2.38 16.30
N LEU A 620 -11.36 2.87 15.19
CA LEU A 620 -12.53 3.76 15.24
C LEU A 620 -13.79 3.07 15.78
N TYR A 621 -13.83 1.73 15.86
CA TYR A 621 -14.93 1.00 16.49
C TYR A 621 -15.12 1.34 17.98
N PHE A 622 -14.10 1.88 18.67
CA PHE A 622 -14.25 2.40 20.03
C PHE A 622 -15.29 3.53 20.14
N LEU A 623 -15.56 4.27 19.05
CA LEU A 623 -16.64 5.28 19.01
C LEU A 623 -18.01 4.67 19.27
N LEU A 624 -18.24 3.43 18.82
CA LEU A 624 -19.50 2.73 19.06
C LEU A 624 -19.62 2.18 20.49
N GLN A 625 -18.53 2.25 21.26
CA GLN A 625 -18.47 1.84 22.67
C GLN A 625 -18.33 3.03 23.63
N GLY A 626 -18.59 4.26 23.16
CA GLY A 626 -18.64 5.45 24.01
C GLY A 626 -17.28 6.10 24.32
N TYR A 627 -16.24 5.76 23.58
CA TYR A 627 -14.94 6.44 23.68
C TYR A 627 -14.91 7.67 22.76
N ALA A 628 -14.18 8.70 23.18
CA ALA A 628 -13.62 9.66 22.23
C ALA A 628 -12.40 9.04 21.53
N VAL A 629 -12.16 9.41 20.27
CA VAL A 629 -10.97 8.96 19.53
C VAL A 629 -10.20 10.16 19.00
N LEU A 630 -8.92 10.26 19.34
CA LEU A 630 -7.96 11.16 18.69
C LEU A 630 -7.28 10.39 17.57
N ASP A 631 -7.86 10.47 16.37
CA ASP A 631 -7.36 9.81 15.17
C ASP A 631 -6.36 10.69 14.42
N GLN A 632 -5.47 10.05 13.65
CA GLN A 632 -4.41 10.73 12.90
C GLN A 632 -3.65 11.76 13.75
N THR A 633 -3.38 11.40 15.02
CA THR A 633 -2.69 12.29 15.95
C THR A 633 -1.25 12.48 15.47
N ALA A 634 -0.86 13.73 15.19
CA ALA A 634 0.45 14.05 14.67
C ALA A 634 1.55 13.75 15.70
N MET A 635 2.50 12.90 15.31
CA MET A 635 3.73 12.62 16.08
C MET A 635 4.96 12.68 15.15
N PRO A 636 5.31 13.89 14.65
CA PRO A 636 6.36 14.06 13.65
C PRO A 636 7.76 13.97 14.25
N MET A 637 8.60 13.15 13.63
CA MET A 637 10.02 13.09 13.95
C MET A 637 10.75 14.13 13.10
N VAL A 638 11.02 15.30 13.67
CA VAL A 638 11.65 16.42 12.96
C VAL A 638 13.16 16.39 13.18
N GLY A 639 13.93 16.45 12.10
CA GLY A 639 15.38 16.48 12.21
C GLY A 639 16.10 16.24 10.88
N ASP A 640 17.43 16.20 10.96
CA ASP A 640 18.26 15.78 9.83
C ASP A 640 17.99 14.29 9.52
N PRO A 641 17.74 13.91 8.25
CA PRO A 641 17.37 12.53 7.90
C PRO A 641 18.33 11.45 8.39
N GLU A 642 19.64 11.74 8.51
CA GLU A 642 20.64 10.78 9.00
C GLU A 642 20.60 10.58 10.52
N THR A 643 20.13 11.59 11.26
CA THR A 643 20.23 11.63 12.72
C THR A 643 18.89 11.82 13.44
N THR A 644 17.77 11.90 12.71
CA THR A 644 16.42 12.10 13.26
C THR A 644 16.09 11.09 14.35
N TYR A 645 16.55 9.85 14.23
CA TYR A 645 16.31 8.81 15.24
C TYR A 645 17.10 8.98 16.54
N ASN A 646 18.11 9.86 16.60
CA ASN A 646 18.82 10.21 17.84
C ASN A 646 17.87 10.82 18.89
N THR A 647 16.79 11.46 18.45
CA THR A 647 15.82 12.15 19.32
C THR A 647 14.42 11.55 19.22
N PHE A 648 14.28 10.33 18.68
CA PHE A 648 12.98 9.68 18.47
C PHE A 648 12.13 9.60 19.74
N VAL A 649 12.67 9.03 20.83
CA VAL A 649 11.93 8.88 22.09
C VAL A 649 11.56 10.24 22.70
N PRO A 650 12.49 11.21 22.87
CA PRO A 650 12.14 12.55 23.36
C PRO A 650 11.05 13.26 22.54
N GLN A 651 11.12 13.19 21.21
CA GLN A 651 10.10 13.81 20.35
C GLN A 651 8.75 13.12 20.50
N LEU A 652 8.75 11.79 20.54
CA LEU A 652 7.53 11.01 20.72
C LEU A 652 6.82 11.32 22.05
N VAL A 653 7.58 11.44 23.14
CA VAL A 653 7.04 11.83 24.45
C VAL A 653 6.42 13.23 24.38
N ALA A 654 7.16 14.22 23.84
CA ALA A 654 6.69 15.59 23.74
C ALA A 654 5.43 15.74 22.85
N ASP A 655 5.34 14.95 21.76
CA ASP A 655 4.15 14.93 20.90
C ASP A 655 2.92 14.37 21.65
N ALA A 656 3.10 13.29 22.41
CA ALA A 656 2.04 12.67 23.20
C ALA A 656 1.57 13.57 24.35
N GLU A 657 2.50 14.19 25.08
CA GLU A 657 2.19 15.15 26.14
C GLU A 657 1.37 16.33 25.60
N ALA A 658 1.77 16.91 24.46
CA ALA A 658 1.05 18.01 23.83
C ALA A 658 -0.36 17.59 23.38
N ALA A 659 -0.51 16.39 22.79
CA ALA A 659 -1.81 15.88 22.35
C ALA A 659 -2.78 15.66 23.53
N VAL A 660 -2.29 14.99 24.59
CA VAL A 660 -3.07 14.71 25.80
C VAL A 660 -3.46 16.02 26.50
N ALA A 661 -2.50 16.92 26.69
CA ALA A 661 -2.75 18.23 27.30
C ALA A 661 -3.84 18.98 26.56
N LYS A 662 -3.78 19.00 25.22
CA LYS A 662 -4.80 19.68 24.41
C LYS A 662 -6.18 19.04 24.55
N ALA A 663 -6.26 17.71 24.52
CA ALA A 663 -7.54 17.01 24.60
C ALA A 663 -8.20 17.17 25.99
N VAL A 664 -7.40 17.21 27.06
CA VAL A 664 -7.86 17.48 28.43
C VAL A 664 -8.29 18.94 28.58
N GLU A 665 -7.53 19.90 28.02
CA GLU A 665 -7.88 21.33 28.00
C GLU A 665 -9.27 21.57 27.36
N MET A 666 -9.59 20.82 26.30
CA MET A 666 -10.90 20.89 25.63
C MET A 666 -12.06 20.32 26.46
N GLY A 667 -11.79 19.63 27.57
CA GLY A 667 -12.80 19.04 28.46
C GLY A 667 -13.48 17.78 27.92
N VAL A 668 -13.03 17.26 26.78
CA VAL A 668 -13.58 16.05 26.13
C VAL A 668 -12.94 14.76 26.62
N THR A 669 -11.70 14.83 27.12
CA THR A 669 -10.91 13.67 27.58
C THR A 669 -10.79 13.66 29.09
N ASP A 670 -11.06 12.52 29.69
CA ASP A 670 -10.72 12.24 31.08
C ASP A 670 -9.23 11.86 31.19
N PRO A 671 -8.40 12.64 31.92
CA PRO A 671 -6.97 12.37 32.03
C PRO A 671 -6.65 11.01 32.67
N GLU A 672 -7.56 10.45 33.46
CA GLU A 672 -7.37 9.15 34.11
C GLU A 672 -7.85 7.98 33.24
N ARG A 673 -8.37 8.22 32.03
CA ARG A 673 -8.94 7.18 31.16
C ARG A 673 -8.48 7.34 29.71
N ILE A 674 -7.17 7.32 29.49
CA ILE A 674 -6.56 7.42 28.15
C ILE A 674 -5.88 6.10 27.76
N GLY A 675 -6.28 5.52 26.62
CA GLY A 675 -5.61 4.38 26.00
C GLY A 675 -4.86 4.80 24.73
N VAL A 676 -3.76 4.12 24.40
CA VAL A 676 -3.00 4.36 23.15
C VAL A 676 -2.95 3.10 22.29
N ILE A 677 -3.22 3.25 20.99
CA ILE A 677 -3.22 2.14 20.04
C ILE A 677 -2.42 2.50 18.79
N GLY A 678 -1.72 1.51 18.24
CA GLY A 678 -0.93 1.69 17.03
C GLY A 678 -0.69 0.38 16.29
N HIS A 679 -0.30 0.49 15.01
CA HIS A 679 0.02 -0.65 14.16
C HIS A 679 1.37 -0.43 13.47
N SER A 680 2.17 -1.49 13.28
CA SER A 680 3.49 -1.41 12.64
C SER A 680 4.43 -0.44 13.38
N HIS A 681 4.87 0.66 12.75
CA HIS A 681 5.63 1.70 13.45
C HIS A 681 4.85 2.35 14.62
N GLY A 682 3.51 2.40 14.53
CA GLY A 682 2.64 2.76 15.64
C GLY A 682 2.64 1.73 16.79
N GLY A 683 2.93 0.45 16.53
CA GLY A 683 3.11 -0.55 17.59
C GLY A 683 4.40 -0.33 18.38
N LEU A 684 5.48 0.05 17.68
CA LEU A 684 6.73 0.52 18.30
C LEU A 684 6.50 1.78 19.14
N MET A 685 5.71 2.73 18.62
CA MET A 685 5.32 3.95 19.30
C MET A 685 4.59 3.67 20.61
N VAL A 686 3.54 2.82 20.60
CA VAL A 686 2.81 2.41 21.81
C VAL A 686 3.76 1.87 22.87
N ALA A 687 4.64 0.94 22.49
CA ALA A 687 5.56 0.33 23.45
C ALA A 687 6.57 1.33 24.03
N ASN A 688 7.07 2.29 23.25
CA ASN A 688 7.93 3.35 23.77
C ASN A 688 7.17 4.33 24.68
N LEU A 689 5.95 4.72 24.31
CA LEU A 689 5.13 5.61 25.14
C LEU A 689 4.83 4.99 26.51
N LEU A 690 4.51 3.69 26.56
CA LEU A 690 4.33 3.00 27.84
C LEU A 690 5.63 2.83 28.62
N ALA A 691 6.77 2.66 27.96
CA ALA A 691 8.06 2.50 28.66
C ALA A 691 8.65 3.83 29.18
N HIS A 692 8.16 4.97 28.70
CA HIS A 692 8.80 6.28 28.91
C HIS A 692 7.84 7.38 29.40
N THR A 693 6.56 7.07 29.59
CA THR A 693 5.55 8.02 30.11
C THR A 693 4.50 7.29 30.95
N ASP A 694 3.85 8.00 31.87
CA ASP A 694 2.69 7.52 32.63
C ASP A 694 1.37 8.16 32.12
N LEU A 695 1.33 8.62 30.85
CA LEU A 695 0.18 9.32 30.27
C LEU A 695 -1.02 8.41 29.98
N PHE A 696 -0.77 7.11 29.83
CA PHE A 696 -1.73 6.13 29.33
C PHE A 696 -2.05 5.11 30.41
N LYS A 697 -3.31 4.65 30.46
CA LYS A 697 -3.72 3.57 31.37
C LYS A 697 -3.51 2.18 30.78
N ALA A 698 -3.50 2.06 29.46
CA ALA A 698 -3.23 0.82 28.75
C ALA A 698 -2.83 1.10 27.30
N GLY A 699 -2.11 0.15 26.69
CA GLY A 699 -1.75 0.21 25.28
C GLY A 699 -2.18 -1.02 24.48
N ILE A 700 -2.43 -0.83 23.18
CA ILE A 700 -2.62 -1.89 22.19
C ILE A 700 -1.57 -1.72 21.09
N ALA A 701 -0.56 -2.60 21.08
CA ALA A 701 0.53 -2.58 20.12
C ALA A 701 0.34 -3.70 19.08
N ARG A 702 0.10 -3.34 17.81
CA ARG A 702 -0.19 -4.30 16.74
C ARG A 702 0.97 -4.40 15.74
N SER A 703 1.35 -5.63 15.37
CA SER A 703 2.40 -5.93 14.38
C SER A 703 3.66 -5.06 14.52
N GLY A 704 4.12 -4.79 15.75
CA GLY A 704 5.17 -3.80 16.03
C GLY A 704 6.60 -4.31 15.84
N SER A 705 7.54 -3.38 15.65
CA SER A 705 8.99 -3.65 15.64
C SER A 705 9.62 -3.23 16.97
N TYR A 706 9.67 -4.14 17.95
CA TYR A 706 10.06 -3.82 19.33
C TYR A 706 11.57 -3.91 19.61
N ASN A 707 12.35 -4.45 18.67
CA ASN A 707 13.80 -4.53 18.78
C ASN A 707 14.50 -4.27 17.43
N LYS A 708 14.95 -3.04 17.22
CA LYS A 708 15.66 -2.58 16.02
C LYS A 708 17.03 -3.23 15.83
N THR A 709 17.65 -3.81 16.87
CA THR A 709 18.95 -4.51 16.72
C THR A 709 18.88 -5.75 15.82
N THR A 710 17.66 -6.22 15.51
CA THR A 710 17.39 -7.28 14.53
C THR A 710 17.49 -6.81 13.07
N GLN A 711 17.66 -5.50 12.83
CA GLN A 711 17.76 -4.86 11.52
C GLN A 711 19.14 -4.17 11.36
N PRO A 712 20.25 -4.93 11.25
CA PRO A 712 21.60 -4.39 11.48
C PRO A 712 22.09 -3.34 10.47
N PHE A 713 21.40 -3.12 9.35
CA PHE A 713 21.85 -2.26 8.24
C PHE A 713 20.86 -1.13 7.91
N GLY A 714 20.23 -0.57 8.94
CA GLY A 714 19.28 0.54 8.80
C GLY A 714 17.82 0.10 8.94
N PHE A 715 16.96 1.08 9.21
CA PHE A 715 15.52 0.93 9.33
C PHE A 715 14.84 2.28 9.11
N GLN A 716 13.62 2.32 8.53
CA GLN A 716 12.90 3.58 8.29
C GLN A 716 13.79 4.66 7.63
N SER A 717 14.05 5.80 8.29
CA SER A 717 15.02 6.81 7.82
C SER A 717 16.45 6.63 8.37
N GLU A 718 16.69 5.81 9.39
CA GLU A 718 18.02 5.55 9.98
C GLU A 718 18.89 4.82 8.95
N ARG A 719 20.00 5.47 8.57
CA ARG A 719 20.91 4.98 7.53
C ARG A 719 22.17 4.35 8.11
N ARG A 720 22.54 4.70 9.33
CA ARG A 720 23.69 4.11 10.01
C ARG A 720 23.33 2.68 10.40
N SER A 721 24.28 1.77 10.20
CA SER A 721 24.18 0.40 10.68
C SER A 721 24.13 0.35 12.22
N LEU A 722 23.69 -0.78 12.75
CA LEU A 722 23.76 -1.08 14.19
C LEU A 722 25.17 -0.92 14.75
N PHE A 723 26.19 -1.09 13.92
CA PHE A 723 27.59 -0.99 14.31
C PHE A 723 28.09 0.46 14.38
N GLU A 724 27.45 1.37 13.63
CA GLU A 724 27.77 2.80 13.59
C GLU A 724 26.96 3.61 14.59
N ALA A 725 25.71 3.21 14.87
CA ALA A 725 24.78 3.94 15.74
C ALA A 725 24.16 3.05 16.83
N ARG A 726 24.95 2.20 17.48
CA ARG A 726 24.48 1.18 18.43
C ARG A 726 23.52 1.73 19.49
N GLU A 727 23.85 2.87 20.08
CA GLU A 727 23.08 3.50 21.14
C GLU A 727 21.68 3.91 20.64
N VAL A 728 21.56 4.38 19.41
CA VAL A 728 20.27 4.74 18.78
C VAL A 728 19.39 3.51 18.63
N TYR A 729 19.96 2.41 18.14
CA TYR A 729 19.25 1.15 17.99
C TYR A 729 18.74 0.60 19.33
N ILE A 730 19.53 0.75 20.41
CA ILE A 730 19.11 0.36 21.76
C ILE A 730 18.01 1.31 22.27
N GLN A 731 18.20 2.63 22.16
CA GLN A 731 17.26 3.64 22.66
C GLN A 731 15.88 3.57 22.02
N VAL A 732 15.80 3.29 20.72
CA VAL A 732 14.52 3.17 20.00
C VAL A 732 13.84 1.83 20.29
N SER A 733 14.54 0.85 20.84
CA SER A 733 14.03 -0.52 21.03
C SER A 733 13.39 -0.72 22.41
N PRO A 734 12.05 -0.67 22.54
CA PRO A 734 11.36 -0.77 23.83
C PRO A 734 11.60 -2.10 24.55
N THR A 735 12.05 -3.14 23.86
CA THR A 735 12.46 -4.41 24.48
C THR A 735 13.57 -4.22 25.54
N PHE A 736 14.48 -3.27 25.36
CA PHE A 736 15.52 -2.96 26.36
C PHE A 736 15.00 -2.16 27.57
N PHE A 737 13.76 -1.65 27.48
CA PHE A 737 13.08 -0.88 28.51
C PHE A 737 11.79 -1.57 28.97
N ALA A 738 11.60 -2.86 28.64
CA ALA A 738 10.38 -3.59 28.96
C ALA A 738 10.09 -3.68 30.47
N ASN A 739 11.12 -3.53 31.31
CA ASN A 739 10.99 -3.46 32.77
C ASN A 739 10.45 -2.11 33.28
N GLN A 740 10.28 -1.13 32.38
CA GLN A 740 9.67 0.18 32.64
C GLN A 740 8.25 0.26 32.07
N VAL A 741 7.72 -0.82 31.49
CA VAL A 741 6.31 -0.88 31.06
C VAL A 741 5.47 -1.34 32.25
N ASN A 742 4.90 -0.39 32.99
CA ASN A 742 4.07 -0.62 34.17
C ASN A 742 2.57 -0.74 33.84
N GLU A 743 2.14 -0.28 32.68
CA GLU A 743 0.75 -0.30 32.21
C GLU A 743 0.41 -1.64 31.53
N PRO A 744 -0.86 -2.08 31.59
CA PRO A 744 -1.37 -3.16 30.77
C PRO A 744 -1.15 -2.95 29.27
N VAL A 745 -0.42 -3.87 28.62
CA VAL A 745 -0.23 -3.90 27.15
C VAL A 745 -0.84 -5.14 26.49
N LEU A 746 -1.66 -4.91 25.47
CA LEU A 746 -2.12 -5.95 24.53
C LEU A 746 -1.26 -5.91 23.27
N ILE A 747 -0.69 -7.06 22.93
CA ILE A 747 0.14 -7.26 21.75
C ILE A 747 -0.63 -8.19 20.80
N ILE A 748 -0.88 -7.74 19.57
CA ILE A 748 -1.55 -8.52 18.53
C ILE A 748 -0.65 -8.60 17.31
N HIS A 749 -0.46 -9.78 16.73
CA HIS A 749 0.40 -9.96 15.56
C HIS A 749 -0.12 -11.05 14.62
N GLY A 750 -0.02 -10.84 13.32
CA GLY A 750 -0.11 -11.93 12.34
C GLY A 750 1.02 -12.93 12.51
N ASN A 751 0.69 -14.22 12.58
CA ASN A 751 1.67 -15.27 12.82
C ASN A 751 2.54 -15.60 11.58
N ASP A 752 2.11 -15.13 10.41
CA ASP A 752 2.78 -15.27 9.11
C ASP A 752 3.21 -13.90 8.55
N ASP A 753 3.56 -12.93 9.42
CA ASP A 753 4.03 -11.60 9.02
C ASP A 753 5.30 -11.70 8.17
N SER A 754 5.16 -11.33 6.89
CA SER A 754 6.22 -11.30 5.88
C SER A 754 6.89 -9.94 5.74
N ASN A 755 6.57 -8.97 6.58
CA ASN A 755 7.31 -7.73 6.67
C ASN A 755 8.68 -7.99 7.35
N PRO A 756 9.80 -7.70 6.68
CA PRO A 756 11.12 -7.97 7.22
C PRO A 756 11.46 -7.19 8.51
N GLY A 757 10.81 -6.03 8.74
CA GLY A 757 11.05 -5.19 9.91
C GLY A 757 10.22 -5.53 11.16
N THR A 758 9.15 -6.30 11.02
CA THR A 758 8.18 -6.58 12.09
C THR A 758 7.97 -8.08 12.31
N LEU A 759 9.03 -8.87 12.20
CA LEU A 759 8.95 -10.32 12.44
C LEU A 759 8.17 -10.67 13.73
N THR A 760 7.25 -11.63 13.62
CA THR A 760 6.34 -12.06 14.71
C THR A 760 7.07 -12.34 16.03
N PHE A 761 8.27 -12.93 15.98
CA PHE A 761 9.04 -13.22 17.20
C PHE A 761 9.35 -11.97 18.04
N GLN A 762 9.39 -10.77 17.43
CA GLN A 762 9.59 -9.53 18.19
C GLN A 762 8.45 -9.30 19.18
N SER A 763 7.20 -9.64 18.81
CA SER A 763 6.05 -9.59 19.73
C SER A 763 6.17 -10.62 20.85
N GLU A 764 6.60 -11.84 20.55
CA GLU A 764 6.82 -12.89 21.55
C GLU A 764 7.89 -12.48 22.55
N VAL A 765 9.03 -11.98 22.08
CA VAL A 765 10.14 -11.51 22.93
C VAL A 765 9.73 -10.32 23.78
N PHE A 766 9.02 -9.34 23.22
CA PHE A 766 8.56 -8.18 23.98
C PHE A 766 7.52 -8.58 25.04
N TYR A 767 6.57 -9.45 24.70
CA TYR A 767 5.60 -10.01 25.65
C TYR A 767 6.29 -10.70 26.82
N GLU A 768 7.24 -11.60 26.55
CA GLU A 768 8.00 -12.30 27.59
C GLU A 768 8.85 -11.34 28.43
N ALA A 769 9.41 -10.28 27.82
CA ALA A 769 10.19 -9.28 28.53
C ALA A 769 9.34 -8.46 29.52
N VAL A 770 8.15 -7.99 29.09
CA VAL A 770 7.22 -7.24 29.96
C VAL A 770 6.69 -8.14 31.06
N ARG A 771 6.15 -9.32 30.71
CA ARG A 771 5.61 -10.28 31.67
C ARG A 771 6.68 -10.76 32.65
N GLY A 772 7.88 -11.08 32.16
CA GLY A 772 9.01 -11.52 32.99
C GLY A 772 9.52 -10.44 33.94
N SER A 773 9.28 -9.17 33.62
CA SER A 773 9.58 -8.03 34.49
C SER A 773 8.47 -7.70 35.49
N GLY A 774 7.35 -8.46 35.47
CA GLY A 774 6.20 -8.26 36.35
C GLY A 774 5.09 -7.36 35.79
N GLY A 775 5.22 -6.90 34.53
CA GLY A 775 4.20 -6.10 33.86
C GLY A 775 2.98 -6.93 33.45
N THR A 776 1.85 -6.24 33.23
CA THR A 776 0.62 -6.88 32.73
C THR A 776 0.64 -6.89 31.20
N ALA A 777 0.71 -8.08 30.61
CA ALA A 777 0.75 -8.22 29.15
C ALA A 777 -0.17 -9.35 28.66
N ARG A 778 -0.72 -9.18 27.46
CA ARG A 778 -1.44 -10.22 26.70
C ARG A 778 -0.89 -10.28 25.28
N LEU A 779 -0.66 -11.49 24.77
CA LEU A 779 -0.23 -11.73 23.39
C LEU A 779 -1.30 -12.51 22.64
N VAL A 780 -1.67 -12.02 21.45
CA VAL A 780 -2.59 -12.66 20.51
C VAL A 780 -1.86 -12.84 19.19
N LEU A 781 -1.59 -14.10 18.83
CA LEU A 781 -1.01 -14.46 17.54
C LEU A 781 -2.14 -14.97 16.63
N LEU A 782 -2.34 -14.32 15.50
CA LEU A 782 -3.39 -14.64 14.54
C LEU A 782 -2.82 -15.65 13.52
N PRO A 783 -3.24 -16.93 13.55
CA PRO A 783 -2.76 -17.91 12.59
C PRO A 783 -3.06 -17.48 11.15
N PHE A 784 -2.12 -17.74 10.23
CA PHE A 784 -2.21 -17.47 8.79
C PHE A 784 -2.28 -16.00 8.36
N GLU A 785 -2.45 -15.07 9.30
CA GLU A 785 -2.47 -13.63 9.02
C GLU A 785 -1.05 -13.07 8.80
N ASP A 786 -0.94 -12.13 7.87
CA ASP A 786 0.30 -11.42 7.52
C ASP A 786 0.48 -10.16 8.38
N HIS A 787 1.29 -9.20 7.92
CA HIS A 787 1.46 -7.90 8.56
C HIS A 787 0.13 -7.22 8.92
N GLY A 788 -0.86 -7.28 8.01
CA GLY A 788 -2.24 -6.86 8.22
C GLY A 788 -3.20 -8.04 8.21
N TYR A 789 -4.35 -7.86 8.86
CA TYR A 789 -5.32 -8.94 9.09
C TYR A 789 -6.46 -8.86 8.06
N ARG A 790 -6.80 -9.98 7.43
CA ARG A 790 -7.75 -10.02 6.31
C ARG A 790 -8.95 -10.91 6.54
N SER A 791 -8.79 -12.03 7.25
CA SER A 791 -9.90 -12.95 7.44
C SER A 791 -10.96 -12.39 8.37
N MET A 792 -12.21 -12.76 8.11
CA MET A 792 -13.36 -12.35 8.90
C MET A 792 -13.15 -12.72 10.39
N GLU A 793 -12.81 -13.98 10.67
CA GLU A 793 -12.65 -14.50 12.02
C GLU A 793 -11.53 -13.78 12.78
N SER A 794 -10.40 -13.49 12.11
CA SER A 794 -9.31 -12.74 12.73
C SER A 794 -9.70 -11.30 13.00
N ILE A 795 -10.37 -10.62 12.06
CA ILE A 795 -10.81 -9.23 12.24
C ILE A 795 -11.79 -9.12 13.41
N GLU A 796 -12.80 -9.98 13.45
CA GLU A 796 -13.77 -10.04 14.55
C GLU A 796 -13.07 -10.29 15.89
N HIS A 797 -12.16 -11.25 15.94
CA HIS A 797 -11.44 -11.56 17.17
C HIS A 797 -10.54 -10.40 17.62
N VAL A 798 -9.86 -9.72 16.70
CA VAL A 798 -9.05 -8.53 17.02
C VAL A 798 -9.94 -7.41 17.55
N LEU A 799 -11.09 -7.15 16.94
CA LEU A 799 -12.03 -6.15 17.45
C LEU A 799 -12.49 -6.51 18.86
N TRP A 800 -12.85 -7.77 19.11
CA TRP A 800 -13.22 -8.25 20.44
C TRP A 800 -12.10 -8.05 21.47
N GLU A 801 -10.87 -8.44 21.15
CA GLU A 801 -9.69 -8.28 22.01
C GLU A 801 -9.44 -6.80 22.35
N GLN A 802 -9.46 -5.93 21.34
CA GLN A 802 -9.23 -4.49 21.52
C GLN A 802 -10.26 -3.86 22.46
N LEU A 803 -11.54 -4.12 22.21
CA LEU A 803 -12.64 -3.56 22.98
C LEU A 803 -12.56 -4.02 24.44
N ARG A 804 -12.48 -5.33 24.64
CA ARG A 804 -12.39 -5.93 25.96
C ARG A 804 -11.19 -5.36 26.74
N TRP A 805 -10.04 -5.20 26.09
CA TRP A 805 -8.83 -4.71 26.73
C TRP A 805 -9.01 -3.29 27.27
N PHE A 806 -9.48 -2.36 26.45
CA PHE A 806 -9.70 -0.99 26.91
C PHE A 806 -10.94 -0.83 27.78
N ASP A 807 -11.99 -1.65 27.63
CA ASP A 807 -13.12 -1.62 28.56
C ASP A 807 -12.61 -1.96 29.98
N THR A 808 -11.79 -3.02 30.09
CA THR A 808 -11.22 -3.48 31.36
C THR A 808 -10.25 -2.46 31.99
N TYR A 809 -9.29 -1.95 31.22
CA TYR A 809 -8.17 -1.19 31.79
C TYR A 809 -8.28 0.33 31.64
N VAL A 810 -9.14 0.83 30.75
CA VAL A 810 -9.29 2.27 30.48
C VAL A 810 -10.65 2.78 30.95
N LYS A 811 -11.76 2.08 30.66
CA LYS A 811 -13.11 2.60 30.90
C LYS A 811 -13.69 2.26 32.27
N GLU A 812 -13.51 1.03 32.74
CA GLU A 812 -14.10 0.52 33.99
C GLU A 812 -13.26 0.79 35.25
N GLN A 813 -12.35 1.77 35.22
CA GLN A 813 -11.64 2.14 36.46
C GLN A 813 -12.63 2.71 37.48
N GLU A 814 -12.79 2.01 38.62
CA GLU A 814 -13.50 2.58 39.76
C GLU A 814 -12.75 3.84 40.23
N PRO A 815 -13.47 4.95 40.50
CA PRO A 815 -12.89 6.24 40.85
C PRO A 815 -12.11 6.25 42.18
#